data_AF-A0A3N7HH91-F1
#
_entry.id   AF-A0A3N7HH91-F1
#
_cell.length_a   1.000
_cell.length_b   1.000
_cell.length_c   1.000
_cell.angle_alpha   90.00
_cell.angle_beta   90.00
_cell.angle_gamma   90.00
#
_symmetry.space_group_name_H-M   'P 1'
#
loop_
_entity.id
_entity.type
_entity.pdbx_description
1 polymer ?
#
loop_
_entity_poly.entity_id
_entity_poly.type
_entity_poly.pdbx_seq_one_letter_code
_entity_poly.pdbx_strand_id
1 'polypeptide(L)'
;MATNKRPTGAGQPMPEEMRRARDEQAALAVFSTPGDDAAEPIDDDFRFVLGELLAAYKPVLEADLKRTESPDALIKEALDTAPSCEDEFAQAMALFERFTSEEVATRVLPSAIREVLGPNERWRWCLLHLRCCIIFGWLLCRGPRTFAGSSYYLYRYWRCVREVLGAPVANPPTVAERADFTVLVQALAKAYKPYLDDQLANVEFPGGVPDDILSGRVDCFEGQDASVQILERLLSTDTAAALMGRELIAKYRVEPLFWFCRCWCLCAIRFGCCLARARNLRDVLRCLRSYRACLRRCVRPLHCALTAPTGCIAGETDILPGRILEPVKGDAEGLDFSRYLIEVRDPGNNLLSGVVVYPNNVGAPDVAAVQGNFVVSAGTLGWIDTRKCAVDAGIELLTSTTFSVTLRVFSTTGTQVQPPCTTTFSLSVNEVYIKRVSTPWSVDFTNPAEPLRVANSAASLEATVGGALHVRGAANVYGCTGEKIKEYTLWAIPDPTFSMPQPAPFTSIVPGVDWTLVRHIAFAPQVIAQPSGPPINFTADQVRSYNVLDGDPEPDVLTNEWSTRSECICVHIDSTLLCFCTNVPSLAPSSFNSNVLPKMNPVLEGGTGKFSFLMQVVDTSGNTYYDIQRVWVDNEPIKAAITGIGGQAPCADLYTQTHEGIFKTVQIRGFAWDQYIDPTDTVTPTSDNFDQYSVEFLKQSAATPALLISSTSPVPARPLPLAVDTLANWNLQSVDAATNPMGLPPDQLLAPGQACVYNVILQVNDKTVVNEATNHDSGLVLFPIKIINGPEPL
;
A
#
# COMPACT_ATOMS: atom_id res chain seq x y z
N MET A 1 66.89 -29.33 -0.96
CA MET A 1 65.47 -29.29 -0.52
C MET A 1 65.06 -27.83 -0.40
N ALA A 2 64.41 -27.28 -1.43
CA ALA A 2 63.72 -26.00 -1.36
C ALA A 2 62.63 -26.02 -2.44
N THR A 3 61.40 -25.80 -2.01
CA THR A 3 60.14 -26.11 -2.69
C THR A 3 59.74 -25.06 -3.71
N ASN A 4 59.30 -25.55 -4.87
CA ASN A 4 58.58 -24.82 -5.91
C ASN A 4 57.22 -24.31 -5.38
N LYS A 5 56.99 -22.99 -5.37
CA LYS A 5 55.65 -22.40 -5.17
C LYS A 5 55.22 -21.73 -6.48
N ARG A 6 54.21 -22.32 -7.14
CA ARG A 6 53.40 -21.64 -8.18
C ARG A 6 52.51 -20.60 -7.49
N PRO A 7 52.29 -19.42 -8.09
CA PRO A 7 51.23 -18.53 -7.64
C PRO A 7 49.89 -19.00 -8.23
N THR A 8 49.00 -19.48 -7.37
CA THR A 8 47.58 -19.62 -7.68
C THR A 8 46.93 -18.24 -7.51
N GLY A 9 46.81 -17.49 -8.60
CA GLY A 9 45.95 -16.32 -8.66
C GLY A 9 44.50 -16.77 -8.64
N ALA A 10 43.88 -16.77 -7.46
CA ALA A 10 42.43 -16.80 -7.35
C ALA A 10 41.91 -15.47 -7.89
N GLY A 11 41.30 -15.49 -9.07
CA GLY A 11 40.59 -14.33 -9.60
C GLY A 11 39.53 -13.91 -8.59
N GLN A 12 39.53 -12.64 -8.20
CA GLN A 12 38.44 -12.08 -7.41
C GLN A 12 37.12 -12.33 -8.14
N PRO A 13 36.07 -12.83 -7.44
CA PRO A 13 34.76 -12.96 -8.03
C PRO A 13 34.29 -11.56 -8.45
N MET A 14 33.84 -11.47 -9.70
CA MET A 14 33.24 -10.26 -10.26
C MET A 14 32.06 -9.84 -9.37
N PRO A 15 31.93 -8.56 -8.97
CA PRO A 15 30.81 -8.08 -8.18
C PRO A 15 29.47 -8.45 -8.82
N GLU A 16 28.48 -8.80 -8.01
CA GLU A 16 27.18 -9.30 -8.47
C GLU A 16 26.44 -8.32 -9.39
N GLU A 17 26.65 -7.00 -9.20
CA GLU A 17 26.17 -5.95 -10.11
C GLU A 17 26.82 -5.99 -11.49
N MET A 18 28.13 -6.26 -11.60
CA MET A 18 28.80 -6.45 -12.88
C MET A 18 28.39 -7.76 -13.55
N ARG A 19 28.14 -8.81 -12.76
CA ARG A 19 27.61 -10.08 -13.29
C ARG A 19 26.20 -9.87 -13.83
N ARG A 20 25.35 -9.13 -13.12
CA ARG A 20 23.99 -8.77 -13.54
C ARG A 20 23.97 -7.87 -14.78
N ALA A 21 24.84 -6.87 -14.86
CA ALA A 21 24.98 -6.01 -16.04
C ALA A 21 25.48 -6.81 -17.26
N ARG A 22 26.39 -7.76 -17.05
CA ARG A 22 26.88 -8.67 -18.10
C ARG A 22 25.84 -9.70 -18.53
N ASP A 23 25.04 -10.21 -17.60
CA ASP A 23 23.96 -11.17 -17.89
C ASP A 23 22.76 -10.47 -18.57
N GLU A 24 22.45 -9.22 -18.21
CA GLU A 24 21.50 -8.35 -18.94
C GLU A 24 22.02 -8.01 -20.35
N GLN A 25 23.31 -7.68 -20.49
CA GLN A 25 23.93 -7.50 -21.81
C GLN A 25 23.94 -8.80 -22.62
N ALA A 26 24.15 -9.96 -22.01
CA ALA A 26 24.16 -11.25 -22.70
C ALA A 26 22.75 -11.68 -23.15
N ALA A 27 21.71 -11.38 -22.36
CA ALA A 27 20.32 -11.60 -22.74
C ALA A 27 19.88 -10.67 -23.89
N LEU A 28 20.39 -9.42 -23.92
CA LEU A 28 20.16 -8.46 -25.00
C LEU A 28 21.02 -8.73 -26.25
N ALA A 29 22.21 -9.32 -26.10
CA ALA A 29 23.13 -9.66 -27.19
C ALA A 29 22.65 -10.79 -28.11
N VAL A 30 21.55 -11.47 -27.76
CA VAL A 30 20.91 -12.49 -28.62
C VAL A 30 20.44 -11.91 -29.98
N PHE A 31 20.39 -10.57 -30.11
CA PHE A 31 20.03 -9.88 -31.34
C PHE A 31 21.22 -9.38 -32.18
N SER A 32 22.47 -9.55 -31.74
CA SER A 32 23.64 -8.96 -32.40
C SER A 32 24.72 -9.99 -32.71
N THR A 33 24.36 -11.15 -33.26
CA THR A 33 25.37 -12.04 -33.87
C THR A 33 25.82 -11.46 -35.23
N PRO A 34 27.10 -11.11 -35.42
CA PRO A 34 27.60 -10.51 -36.66
C PRO A 34 27.56 -11.44 -37.89
N GLY A 35 27.13 -12.69 -37.71
CA GLY A 35 27.11 -13.74 -38.74
C GLY A 35 25.87 -13.77 -39.64
N ASP A 36 24.73 -13.24 -39.20
CA ASP A 36 23.47 -13.33 -39.96
C ASP A 36 23.43 -12.39 -41.18
N ASP A 37 24.04 -11.21 -41.09
CA ASP A 37 24.01 -10.19 -42.15
C ASP A 37 24.68 -10.67 -43.44
N ALA A 38 25.69 -11.54 -43.34
CA ALA A 38 26.42 -12.11 -44.46
C ALA A 38 25.59 -13.07 -45.31
N ALA A 39 24.52 -13.66 -44.75
CA ALA A 39 23.66 -14.64 -45.39
C ALA A 39 22.41 -14.03 -46.09
N GLU A 40 22.19 -12.71 -46.03
CA GLU A 40 21.04 -12.08 -46.69
C GLU A 40 21.11 -12.22 -48.23
N PRO A 41 20.14 -12.89 -48.88
CA PRO A 41 20.13 -13.10 -50.32
C PRO A 41 19.93 -11.79 -51.08
N ILE A 42 20.75 -11.61 -52.14
CA ILE A 42 20.65 -10.50 -53.09
C ILE A 42 19.73 -10.94 -54.23
N ASP A 43 18.43 -10.93 -53.98
CA ASP A 43 17.37 -11.24 -54.95
C ASP A 43 16.99 -10.02 -55.80
N ASP A 44 16.07 -10.19 -56.76
CA ASP A 44 15.62 -9.10 -57.63
C ASP A 44 14.88 -8.00 -56.85
N ASP A 45 14.17 -8.37 -55.78
CA ASP A 45 13.55 -7.42 -54.85
C ASP A 45 14.61 -6.57 -54.12
N PHE A 46 15.73 -7.17 -53.70
CA PHE A 46 16.86 -6.46 -53.11
C PHE A 46 17.44 -5.43 -54.08
N ARG A 47 17.68 -5.84 -55.33
CA ARG A 47 18.24 -4.96 -56.37
C ARG A 47 17.31 -3.80 -56.68
N PHE A 48 16.00 -4.05 -56.72
CA PHE A 48 14.99 -3.02 -56.89
C PHE A 48 15.01 -2.00 -55.74
N VAL A 49 14.93 -2.47 -54.49
CA VAL A 49 14.92 -1.60 -53.31
C VAL A 49 16.21 -0.80 -53.20
N LEU A 50 17.37 -1.41 -53.49
CA LEU A 50 18.64 -0.70 -53.55
C LEU A 50 18.64 0.37 -54.65
N GLY A 51 18.09 0.07 -55.83
CA GLY A 51 17.96 1.04 -56.92
C GLY A 51 17.16 2.28 -56.51
N GLU A 52 16.01 2.08 -55.87
CA GLU A 52 15.18 3.18 -55.36
C GLU A 52 15.86 3.97 -54.24
N LEU A 53 16.58 3.30 -53.33
CA LEU A 53 17.37 3.97 -52.29
C LEU A 53 18.47 4.86 -52.89
N LEU A 54 19.21 4.35 -53.88
CA LEU A 54 20.25 5.12 -54.56
C LEU A 54 19.64 6.28 -55.37
N ALA A 55 18.47 6.09 -55.99
CA ALA A 55 17.75 7.14 -56.68
C ALA A 55 17.26 8.25 -55.74
N ALA A 56 16.93 7.91 -54.49
CA ALA A 56 16.59 8.88 -53.45
C ALA A 56 17.81 9.68 -52.96
N TYR A 57 18.97 9.03 -52.83
CA TYR A 57 20.22 9.70 -52.40
C TYR A 57 20.88 10.56 -53.49
N LYS A 58 20.70 10.19 -54.76
CA LYS A 58 21.38 10.84 -55.89
C LYS A 58 21.25 12.39 -55.90
N PRO A 59 20.06 13.00 -55.73
CA PRO A 59 19.93 14.46 -55.72
C PRO A 59 20.71 15.14 -54.58
N VAL A 60 20.82 14.48 -53.42
CA VAL A 60 21.57 15.01 -52.27
C VAL A 60 23.07 15.00 -52.58
N LEU A 61 23.57 13.90 -53.13
CA LEU A 61 24.98 13.77 -53.52
C LEU A 61 25.36 14.74 -54.64
N GLU A 62 24.47 14.94 -55.62
CA GLU A 62 24.68 15.92 -56.70
C GLU A 62 24.70 17.36 -56.17
N ALA A 63 23.82 17.69 -55.22
CA ALA A 63 23.81 19.00 -54.58
C ALA A 63 25.09 19.26 -53.76
N ASP A 64 25.54 18.30 -52.96
CA ASP A 64 26.77 18.42 -52.18
C ASP A 64 28.02 18.47 -53.06
N LEU A 65 28.06 17.68 -54.14
CA LEU A 65 29.13 17.76 -55.13
C LEU A 65 29.18 19.15 -55.77
N LYS A 66 28.04 19.71 -56.17
CA LYS A 66 27.97 21.06 -56.76
C LYS A 66 28.44 22.14 -55.79
N ARG A 67 28.19 22.01 -54.48
CA ARG A 67 28.70 22.94 -53.46
C ARG A 67 30.23 22.99 -53.40
N THR A 68 30.91 21.91 -53.77
CA THR A 68 32.39 21.91 -53.82
C THR A 68 32.95 22.83 -54.91
N GLU A 69 32.14 23.20 -55.90
CA GLU A 69 32.54 24.08 -57.00
C GLU A 69 32.58 25.58 -56.60
N SER A 70 32.03 25.95 -55.43
CA SER A 70 32.02 27.34 -54.95
C SER A 70 32.20 27.45 -53.42
N PRO A 71 33.45 27.35 -52.92
CA PRO A 71 33.76 27.42 -51.48
C PRO A 71 33.27 28.72 -50.80
N ASP A 72 33.36 29.86 -51.48
CA ASP A 72 32.93 31.15 -50.92
C ASP A 72 31.40 31.23 -50.74
N ALA A 73 30.64 30.63 -51.66
CA ALA A 73 29.19 30.54 -51.54
C ALA A 73 28.79 29.63 -50.36
N LEU A 74 29.54 28.54 -50.13
CA LEU A 74 29.32 27.64 -48.99
C LEU A 74 29.66 28.31 -47.66
N ILE A 75 30.76 29.08 -47.58
CA ILE A 75 31.12 29.87 -46.39
C ILE A 75 30.01 30.88 -46.09
N LYS A 76 29.52 31.58 -47.12
CA LYS A 76 28.42 32.53 -46.97
C LYS A 76 27.12 31.85 -46.51
N GLU A 77 26.74 30.74 -47.13
CA GLU A 77 25.56 29.93 -46.76
C GLU A 77 25.64 29.49 -45.29
N ALA A 78 26.80 29.02 -44.84
CA ALA A 78 27.03 28.54 -43.48
C ALA A 78 27.06 29.66 -42.41
N LEU A 79 27.49 30.87 -42.77
CA LEU A 79 27.50 32.02 -41.86
C LEU A 79 26.14 32.74 -41.79
N ASP A 80 25.43 32.82 -42.92
CA ASP A 80 24.15 33.52 -43.03
C ASP A 80 22.96 32.66 -42.56
N THR A 81 23.11 31.33 -42.56
CA THR A 81 22.04 30.38 -42.21
C THR A 81 22.41 29.57 -40.97
N ALA A 82 21.82 29.92 -39.82
CA ALA A 82 21.98 29.12 -38.61
C ALA A 82 21.35 27.72 -38.81
N PRO A 83 21.96 26.63 -38.30
CA PRO A 83 21.38 25.29 -38.38
C PRO A 83 19.98 25.25 -37.76
N SER A 84 19.00 24.79 -38.53
CA SER A 84 17.60 24.66 -38.11
C SER A 84 17.15 23.20 -38.08
N CYS A 85 16.52 22.79 -36.98
CA CYS A 85 15.93 21.45 -36.88
C CYS A 85 14.78 21.23 -37.89
N GLU A 86 14.12 22.31 -38.33
CA GLU A 86 13.09 22.26 -39.37
C GLU A 86 13.69 21.93 -40.75
N ASP A 87 14.84 22.51 -41.08
CA ASP A 87 15.53 22.24 -42.36
C ASP A 87 16.07 20.82 -42.41
N GLU A 88 16.58 20.30 -41.28
CA GLU A 88 16.97 18.89 -41.16
C GLU A 88 15.77 17.94 -41.35
N PHE A 89 14.62 18.26 -40.76
CA PHE A 89 13.40 17.47 -40.94
C PHE A 89 12.90 17.52 -42.39
N ALA A 90 12.91 18.70 -43.02
CA ALA A 90 12.53 18.86 -44.42
C ALA A 90 13.45 18.05 -45.35
N GLN A 91 14.76 18.03 -45.06
CA GLN A 91 15.72 17.20 -45.79
C GLN A 91 15.43 15.71 -45.61
N ALA A 92 15.16 15.25 -44.38
CA ALA A 92 14.80 13.87 -44.12
C ALA A 92 13.51 13.46 -44.87
N MET A 93 12.50 14.32 -44.84
CA MET A 93 11.24 14.11 -45.54
C MET A 93 11.46 13.98 -47.05
N ALA A 94 12.19 14.91 -47.66
CA ALA A 94 12.48 14.88 -49.09
C ALA A 94 13.25 13.62 -49.52
N LEU A 95 14.19 13.16 -48.69
CA LEU A 95 14.98 11.96 -48.94
C LEU A 95 14.12 10.69 -48.87
N PHE A 96 13.34 10.54 -47.80
CA PHE A 96 12.64 9.28 -47.51
C PHE A 96 11.23 9.18 -48.11
N GLU A 97 10.61 10.29 -48.51
CA GLU A 97 9.32 10.27 -49.22
C GLU A 97 9.37 9.40 -50.48
N ARG A 98 10.43 9.56 -51.27
CA ARG A 98 10.61 8.81 -52.52
C ARG A 98 10.89 7.33 -52.27
N PHE A 99 11.64 7.03 -51.22
CA PHE A 99 12.02 5.65 -50.88
C PHE A 99 10.87 4.86 -50.25
N THR A 100 9.92 5.51 -49.57
CA THR A 100 8.86 4.84 -48.80
C THR A 100 7.58 4.60 -49.60
N SER A 101 7.69 4.42 -50.92
CA SER A 101 6.55 4.05 -51.76
C SER A 101 5.99 2.67 -51.36
N GLU A 102 4.71 2.44 -51.65
CA GLU A 102 4.05 1.17 -51.33
C GLU A 102 4.73 -0.03 -52.00
N GLU A 103 5.24 0.15 -53.22
CA GLU A 103 5.98 -0.88 -53.94
C GLU A 103 7.33 -1.20 -53.28
N VAL A 104 8.10 -0.18 -52.86
CA VAL A 104 9.37 -0.39 -52.15
C VAL A 104 9.13 -1.06 -50.80
N ALA A 105 8.15 -0.60 -50.04
CA ALA A 105 7.85 -1.14 -48.74
C ALA A 105 7.28 -2.57 -48.81
N THR A 106 6.62 -2.95 -49.90
CA THR A 106 6.23 -4.34 -50.16
C THR A 106 7.46 -5.18 -50.52
N ARG A 107 8.35 -4.71 -51.40
CA ARG A 107 9.52 -5.48 -51.87
C ARG A 107 10.68 -5.54 -50.88
N VAL A 108 10.73 -4.65 -49.88
CA VAL A 108 11.72 -4.77 -48.79
C VAL A 108 11.39 -5.94 -47.87
N LEU A 109 10.15 -6.41 -47.85
CA LEU A 109 9.74 -7.60 -47.12
C LEU A 109 10.10 -8.88 -47.91
N PRO A 110 10.78 -9.86 -47.29
CA PRO A 110 10.92 -11.19 -47.86
C PRO A 110 9.56 -11.79 -48.27
N SER A 111 9.52 -12.57 -49.34
CA SER A 111 8.29 -13.19 -49.88
C SER A 111 7.50 -13.98 -48.84
N ALA A 112 8.18 -14.77 -48.01
CA ALA A 112 7.56 -15.53 -46.92
C ALA A 112 6.82 -14.64 -45.91
N ILE A 113 7.29 -13.41 -45.67
CA ILE A 113 6.59 -12.47 -44.78
C ILE A 113 5.33 -11.94 -45.47
N ARG A 114 5.42 -11.58 -46.75
CA ARG A 114 4.27 -11.07 -47.52
C ARG A 114 3.12 -12.07 -47.56
N GLU A 115 3.42 -13.36 -47.70
CA GLU A 115 2.41 -14.42 -47.67
C GLU A 115 1.66 -14.46 -46.33
N VAL A 116 2.38 -14.29 -45.22
CA VAL A 116 1.80 -14.31 -43.87
C VAL A 116 0.98 -13.04 -43.58
N LEU A 117 1.44 -11.87 -44.03
CA LEU A 117 0.72 -10.61 -43.84
C LEU A 117 -0.55 -10.50 -44.69
N GLY A 118 -0.60 -11.24 -45.81
CA GLY A 118 -1.71 -11.18 -46.75
C GLY A 118 -1.80 -9.84 -47.49
N PRO A 119 -2.99 -9.47 -48.00
CA PRO A 119 -3.18 -8.28 -48.83
C PRO A 119 -2.74 -6.98 -48.16
N ASN A 120 -2.10 -6.08 -48.93
CA ASN A 120 -1.55 -4.81 -48.47
C ASN A 120 -2.57 -3.95 -47.70
N GLU A 121 -3.85 -4.02 -48.05
CA GLU A 121 -4.92 -3.24 -47.42
C GLU A 121 -5.02 -3.50 -45.91
N ARG A 122 -4.66 -4.70 -45.45
CA ARG A 122 -4.72 -5.09 -44.03
C ARG A 122 -3.65 -4.42 -43.18
N TRP A 123 -2.55 -3.99 -43.79
CA TRP A 123 -1.40 -3.43 -43.07
C TRP A 123 -0.91 -2.11 -43.69
N ARG A 124 -1.75 -1.47 -44.52
CA ARG A 124 -1.48 -0.17 -45.12
C ARG A 124 -1.24 0.94 -44.10
N TRP A 125 -1.92 0.89 -42.96
CA TRP A 125 -1.68 1.83 -41.86
C TRP A 125 -0.25 1.71 -41.31
N CYS A 126 0.29 0.49 -41.29
CA CYS A 126 1.65 0.24 -40.88
C CYS A 126 2.64 0.85 -41.87
N LEU A 127 2.40 0.66 -43.17
CA LEU A 127 3.23 1.26 -44.23
C LEU A 127 3.40 2.77 -44.07
N LEU A 128 2.30 3.48 -43.82
CA LEU A 128 2.30 4.92 -43.63
C LEU A 128 3.11 5.33 -42.39
N HIS A 129 3.04 4.53 -41.32
CA HIS A 129 3.77 4.74 -40.08
C HIS A 129 5.29 4.60 -40.24
N LEU A 130 5.76 3.66 -41.08
CA LEU A 130 7.19 3.37 -41.25
C LEU A 130 8.01 4.55 -41.78
N ARG A 131 7.42 5.40 -42.62
CA ARG A 131 8.09 6.62 -43.09
C ARG A 131 8.51 7.50 -41.90
N CYS A 132 7.61 7.68 -40.94
CA CYS A 132 7.91 8.42 -39.71
C CYS A 132 9.02 7.74 -38.90
N CYS A 133 9.03 6.40 -38.85
CA CYS A 133 10.04 5.61 -38.15
C CYS A 133 11.44 5.78 -38.76
N ILE A 134 11.59 5.69 -40.10
CA ILE A 134 12.89 5.88 -40.78
C ILE A 134 13.41 7.30 -40.54
N ILE A 135 12.56 8.31 -40.73
CA ILE A 135 12.92 9.72 -40.55
C ILE A 135 13.36 9.99 -39.12
N PHE A 136 12.62 9.48 -38.13
CA PHE A 136 12.94 9.65 -36.72
C PHE A 136 14.30 9.04 -36.37
N GLY A 137 14.55 7.79 -36.78
CA GLY A 137 15.84 7.14 -36.55
C GLY A 137 17.00 7.88 -37.20
N TRP A 138 16.81 8.40 -38.41
CA TRP A 138 17.82 9.19 -39.10
C TRP A 138 18.12 10.51 -38.37
N LEU A 139 17.11 11.26 -37.95
CA LEU A 139 17.29 12.53 -37.24
C LEU A 139 17.98 12.35 -35.90
N LEU A 140 17.57 11.32 -35.15
CA LEU A 140 18.10 11.03 -33.82
C LEU A 140 19.59 10.65 -33.84
N CYS A 141 20.03 9.94 -34.88
CA CYS A 141 21.40 9.45 -34.98
C CYS A 141 22.34 10.30 -35.84
N ARG A 142 21.84 11.38 -36.46
CA ARG A 142 22.65 12.30 -37.26
C ARG A 142 23.41 13.28 -36.37
N GLY A 143 24.63 12.91 -36.00
CA GLY A 143 25.51 13.72 -35.14
C GLY A 143 25.21 13.59 -33.63
N PRO A 144 26.04 14.19 -32.76
CA PRO A 144 25.81 14.17 -31.32
C PRO A 144 24.56 14.98 -30.98
N ARG A 145 23.63 14.40 -30.22
CA ARG A 145 22.38 15.05 -29.80
C ARG A 145 22.32 15.19 -28.28
N THR A 146 21.78 16.33 -27.83
CA THR A 146 21.39 16.51 -26.44
C THR A 146 20.00 15.91 -26.20
N PHE A 147 19.64 15.66 -24.94
CA PHE A 147 18.29 15.20 -24.59
C PHE A 147 17.19 16.13 -25.12
N ALA A 148 17.42 17.45 -25.12
CA ALA A 148 16.49 18.44 -25.67
C ALA A 148 16.31 18.29 -27.19
N GLY A 149 17.39 18.07 -27.94
CA GLY A 149 17.32 17.80 -29.38
C GLY A 149 16.57 16.50 -29.68
N SER A 150 16.86 15.43 -28.92
CA SER A 150 16.14 14.15 -29.03
C SER A 150 14.65 14.29 -28.72
N SER A 151 14.29 15.10 -27.72
CA SER A 151 12.90 15.39 -27.36
C SER A 151 12.16 16.17 -28.45
N TYR A 152 12.84 17.11 -29.13
CA TYR A 152 12.26 17.82 -30.28
C TYR A 152 11.99 16.88 -31.46
N TYR A 153 12.91 15.96 -31.79
CA TYR A 153 12.65 14.99 -32.86
C TYR A 153 11.59 13.96 -32.46
N LEU A 154 11.47 13.62 -31.17
CA LEU A 154 10.35 12.83 -30.67
C LEU A 154 9.01 13.56 -30.85
N TYR A 155 8.97 14.88 -30.66
CA TYR A 155 7.79 15.70 -30.98
C TYR A 155 7.42 15.64 -32.46
N ARG A 156 8.41 15.74 -33.37
CA ARG A 156 8.18 15.63 -34.83
C ARG A 156 7.72 14.24 -35.22
N TYR A 157 8.30 13.20 -34.63
CA TYR A 157 7.87 11.82 -34.82
C TYR A 157 6.42 11.63 -34.36
N TRP A 158 6.08 12.06 -33.15
CA TRP A 158 4.73 11.99 -32.62
C TRP A 158 3.70 12.66 -33.53
N ARG A 159 3.99 13.86 -34.04
CA ARG A 159 3.12 14.55 -35.01
C ARG A 159 2.98 13.79 -36.32
N CYS A 160 4.09 13.32 -36.88
CA CYS A 160 4.10 12.54 -38.12
C CYS A 160 3.22 11.29 -37.98
N VAL A 161 3.39 10.52 -36.90
CA VAL A 161 2.61 9.30 -36.64
C VAL A 161 1.12 9.59 -36.56
N ARG A 162 0.73 10.64 -35.84
CA ARG A 162 -0.66 11.03 -35.67
C ARG A 162 -1.29 11.55 -36.96
N GLU A 163 -0.54 12.30 -37.76
CA GLU A 163 -0.99 12.77 -39.07
C GLU A 163 -1.24 11.61 -40.03
N VAL A 164 -0.28 10.67 -40.16
CA VAL A 164 -0.41 9.55 -41.11
C VAL A 164 -1.47 8.52 -40.70
N LEU A 165 -1.80 8.42 -39.41
CA LEU A 165 -2.87 7.56 -38.90
C LEU A 165 -4.25 8.23 -38.88
N GLY A 166 -4.36 9.49 -39.34
CA GLY A 166 -5.63 10.20 -39.47
C GLY A 166 -6.15 10.86 -38.20
N ALA A 167 -5.29 11.07 -37.19
CA ALA A 167 -5.60 11.79 -35.95
C ALA A 167 -4.56 12.90 -35.67
N PRO A 168 -4.44 13.90 -36.56
CA PRO A 168 -3.37 14.89 -36.48
C PRO A 168 -3.41 15.68 -35.17
N VAL A 169 -2.21 15.96 -34.63
CA VAL A 169 -2.07 16.78 -33.42
C VAL A 169 -2.52 18.21 -33.68
N ALA A 170 -3.37 18.75 -32.79
CA ALA A 170 -3.81 20.14 -32.88
C ALA A 170 -2.63 21.14 -32.79
N ASN A 171 -2.79 22.32 -33.40
CA ASN A 171 -1.81 23.41 -33.29
C ASN A 171 -2.48 24.68 -32.77
N PRO A 172 -2.30 25.05 -31.48
CA PRO A 172 -1.48 24.36 -30.47
C PRO A 172 -2.11 23.05 -29.96
N PRO A 173 -1.33 22.12 -29.37
CA PRO A 173 -1.85 20.86 -28.84
C PRO A 173 -2.84 21.05 -27.69
N THR A 174 -3.87 20.21 -27.63
CA THR A 174 -4.86 20.16 -26.54
C THR A 174 -4.26 19.73 -25.21
N VAL A 175 -5.03 19.80 -24.11
CA VAL A 175 -4.56 19.35 -22.78
C VAL A 175 -4.22 17.86 -22.77
N ALA A 176 -5.07 17.02 -23.37
CA ALA A 176 -4.83 15.58 -23.46
C ALA A 176 -3.58 15.26 -24.30
N GLU A 177 -3.42 15.93 -25.45
CA GLU A 177 -2.26 15.74 -26.32
C GLU A 177 -0.95 16.20 -25.67
N ARG A 178 -0.99 17.27 -24.85
CA ARG A 178 0.16 17.67 -24.04
C ARG A 178 0.53 16.62 -23.01
N ALA A 179 -0.46 16.04 -22.32
CA ALA A 179 -0.22 14.96 -21.36
C ALA A 179 0.40 13.74 -22.05
N ASP A 180 -0.11 13.34 -23.23
CA ASP A 180 0.48 12.26 -24.02
C ASP A 180 1.95 12.56 -24.36
N PHE A 181 2.27 13.77 -24.83
CA PHE A 181 3.64 14.13 -25.14
C PHE A 181 4.55 14.15 -23.89
N THR A 182 4.03 14.58 -22.73
CA THR A 182 4.76 14.50 -21.45
C THR A 182 5.13 13.05 -21.11
N VAL A 183 4.20 12.09 -21.29
CA VAL A 183 4.47 10.66 -21.09
C VAL A 183 5.60 10.18 -22.01
N LEU A 184 5.59 10.58 -23.28
CA LEU A 184 6.64 10.22 -24.24
C LEU A 184 8.02 10.78 -23.83
N VAL A 185 8.10 12.02 -23.37
CA VAL A 185 9.36 12.63 -22.91
C VAL A 185 9.87 11.95 -21.63
N GLN A 186 8.98 11.62 -20.69
CA GLN A 186 9.34 10.89 -19.47
C GLN A 186 9.85 9.48 -19.80
N ALA A 187 9.20 8.79 -20.73
CA ALA A 187 9.66 7.48 -21.21
C ALA A 187 11.02 7.58 -21.90
N LEU A 188 11.24 8.62 -22.72
CA LEU A 188 12.54 8.88 -23.33
C LEU A 188 13.62 9.11 -22.25
N ALA A 189 13.33 9.91 -21.22
CA ALA A 189 14.25 10.13 -20.12
C ALA A 189 14.63 8.82 -19.41
N LYS A 190 13.62 7.98 -19.10
CA LYS A 190 13.82 6.68 -18.48
C LYS A 190 14.66 5.73 -19.35
N ALA A 191 14.43 5.73 -20.66
CA ALA A 191 15.19 4.94 -21.61
C ALA A 191 16.64 5.43 -21.77
N TYR A 192 16.86 6.75 -21.68
CA TYR A 192 18.14 7.41 -21.86
C TYR A 192 19.05 7.30 -20.63
N LYS A 193 18.48 7.19 -19.42
CA LYS A 193 19.22 7.19 -18.15
C LYS A 193 20.31 6.11 -18.06
N PRO A 194 20.06 4.82 -18.33
CA PRO A 194 21.10 3.80 -18.18
C PRO A 194 22.30 4.03 -19.11
N TYR A 195 22.06 4.64 -20.28
CA TYR A 195 23.16 4.99 -21.18
C TYR A 195 24.07 6.06 -20.59
N LEU A 196 23.53 7.04 -19.87
CA LEU A 196 24.33 8.04 -19.18
C LEU A 196 25.15 7.41 -18.04
N ASP A 197 24.54 6.48 -17.30
CA ASP A 197 25.19 5.78 -16.19
C ASP A 197 26.36 4.90 -16.71
N ASP A 198 26.18 4.17 -17.82
CA ASP A 198 27.24 3.38 -18.47
C ASP A 198 28.40 4.24 -19.00
N GLN A 199 28.08 5.40 -19.59
CA GLN A 199 29.09 6.34 -20.06
C GLN A 199 29.89 6.93 -18.87
N LEU A 200 29.22 7.20 -17.76
CA LEU A 200 29.86 7.69 -16.54
C LEU A 200 30.77 6.61 -15.93
N ALA A 201 30.30 5.35 -15.85
CA ALA A 201 31.06 4.23 -15.33
C ALA A 201 32.35 3.96 -16.12
N ASN A 202 32.29 4.03 -17.46
CA ASN A 202 33.47 3.86 -18.32
C ASN A 202 34.51 4.98 -18.19
N VAL A 203 34.09 6.18 -17.75
CA VAL A 203 34.98 7.30 -17.44
C VAL A 203 35.56 7.16 -16.02
N GLU A 204 34.75 6.72 -15.05
CA GLU A 204 35.17 6.54 -13.66
C GLU A 204 36.09 5.32 -13.46
N PHE A 205 35.95 4.27 -14.29
CA PHE A 205 36.72 3.03 -14.21
C PHE A 205 37.28 2.59 -15.57
N PRO A 206 38.32 3.28 -16.11
CA PRO A 206 38.84 3.02 -17.46
C PRO A 206 39.67 1.72 -17.59
N GLY A 207 39.65 0.83 -16.59
CA GLY A 207 40.43 -0.41 -16.58
C GLY A 207 39.97 -1.36 -17.68
N GLY A 208 40.85 -1.65 -18.65
CA GLY A 208 40.58 -2.57 -19.78
C GLY A 208 40.43 -1.86 -21.13
N VAL A 209 39.94 -0.61 -21.15
CA VAL A 209 39.78 0.17 -22.38
C VAL A 209 41.10 0.36 -23.17
N PRO A 210 42.26 0.64 -22.53
CA PRO A 210 43.53 0.70 -23.24
C PRO A 210 43.93 -0.63 -23.89
N ASP A 211 43.68 -1.76 -23.23
CA ASP A 211 44.04 -3.09 -23.75
C ASP A 211 43.14 -3.49 -24.93
N ASP A 212 41.87 -3.11 -24.93
CA ASP A 212 40.95 -3.32 -26.04
C ASP A 212 41.30 -2.46 -27.25
N ILE A 213 41.70 -1.19 -27.04
CA ILE A 213 42.23 -0.31 -28.10
C ILE A 213 43.49 -0.91 -28.71
N LEU A 214 44.46 -1.30 -27.88
CA LEU A 214 45.76 -1.80 -28.32
C LEU A 214 45.69 -3.18 -28.97
N SER A 215 44.70 -4.00 -28.61
CA SER A 215 44.47 -5.31 -29.24
C SER A 215 43.62 -5.24 -30.52
N GLY A 216 43.21 -4.04 -30.94
CA GLY A 216 42.34 -3.86 -32.11
C GLY A 216 40.96 -4.49 -31.93
N ARG A 217 40.54 -4.71 -30.68
CA ARG A 217 39.23 -5.25 -30.30
C ARG A 217 38.14 -4.19 -30.25
N VAL A 218 38.51 -2.91 -30.23
CA VAL A 218 37.56 -1.80 -30.38
C VAL A 218 36.97 -1.85 -31.78
N ASP A 219 35.69 -2.19 -31.85
CA ASP A 219 34.93 -2.05 -33.07
C ASP A 219 34.59 -0.56 -33.26
N CYS A 220 35.00 0.02 -34.39
CA CYS A 220 34.63 1.41 -34.74
C CYS A 220 33.12 1.61 -34.91
N PHE A 221 32.33 0.53 -34.89
CA PHE A 221 30.88 0.50 -34.85
C PHE A 221 30.31 0.25 -33.43
N GLU A 222 31.14 -0.05 -32.43
CA GLU A 222 30.75 -0.19 -31.02
C GLU A 222 30.18 1.16 -30.50
N GLY A 223 28.94 1.14 -29.99
CA GLY A 223 28.14 2.35 -29.72
C GLY A 223 27.06 2.67 -30.77
N GLN A 224 26.98 1.92 -31.88
CA GLN A 224 25.81 1.91 -32.75
C GLN A 224 24.57 1.33 -32.06
N ASP A 225 24.75 0.31 -31.23
CA ASP A 225 23.66 -0.35 -30.49
C ASP A 225 23.10 0.48 -29.33
N ALA A 226 23.84 1.44 -28.79
CA ALA A 226 23.41 2.20 -27.63
C ALA A 226 22.18 3.10 -27.91
N SER A 227 22.18 3.82 -29.04
CA SER A 227 21.02 4.61 -29.48
C SER A 227 19.81 3.72 -29.78
N VAL A 228 20.07 2.49 -30.22
CA VAL A 228 19.05 1.50 -30.53
C VAL A 228 18.40 0.95 -29.26
N GLN A 229 19.18 0.65 -28.22
CA GLN A 229 18.67 0.17 -26.93
C GLN A 229 17.78 1.23 -26.26
N ILE A 230 18.12 2.50 -26.37
CA ILE A 230 17.28 3.62 -25.91
C ILE A 230 15.92 3.58 -26.63
N LEU A 231 15.92 3.35 -27.95
CA LEU A 231 14.71 3.34 -28.77
C LEU A 231 13.82 2.11 -28.52
N GLU A 232 14.42 0.94 -28.27
CA GLU A 232 13.67 -0.26 -27.87
C GLU A 232 12.99 -0.09 -26.51
N ARG A 233 13.68 0.53 -25.55
CA ARG A 233 13.11 0.88 -24.23
C ARG A 233 12.03 1.96 -24.33
N LEU A 234 12.19 2.92 -25.25
CA LEU A 234 11.23 4.00 -25.46
C LEU A 234 9.92 3.49 -26.05
N LEU A 235 9.97 2.63 -27.07
CA LEU A 235 8.79 2.22 -27.84
C LEU A 235 8.10 0.99 -27.25
N SER A 236 7.86 0.95 -25.94
CA SER A 236 7.06 -0.11 -25.29
C SER A 236 5.59 -0.05 -25.71
N THR A 237 4.82 -1.10 -25.36
CA THR A 237 3.37 -1.08 -25.59
C THR A 237 2.67 0.04 -24.79
N ASP A 238 3.21 0.43 -23.64
CA ASP A 238 2.62 1.46 -22.79
C ASP A 238 2.84 2.86 -23.40
N THR A 239 3.97 3.13 -24.05
CA THR A 239 4.22 4.40 -24.74
C THR A 239 3.53 4.49 -26.10
N ALA A 240 3.21 3.36 -26.72
CA ALA A 240 2.42 3.32 -27.95
C ALA A 240 1.06 4.01 -27.81
N ALA A 241 0.42 3.92 -26.63
CA ALA A 241 -0.84 4.59 -26.34
C ALA A 241 -0.70 6.12 -26.39
N ALA A 242 0.36 6.67 -25.81
CA ALA A 242 0.65 8.11 -25.87
C ALA A 242 1.01 8.54 -27.31
N LEU A 243 1.80 7.73 -28.02
CA LEU A 243 2.23 7.99 -29.39
C LEU A 243 1.04 8.09 -30.35
N MET A 244 0.13 7.12 -30.33
CA MET A 244 -1.00 7.03 -31.28
C MET A 244 -2.25 7.78 -30.78
N GLY A 245 -2.43 7.91 -29.47
CA GLY A 245 -3.67 8.37 -28.86
C GLY A 245 -4.65 7.22 -28.55
N ARG A 246 -5.54 7.45 -27.58
CA ARG A 246 -6.42 6.41 -26.99
C ARG A 246 -7.32 5.68 -27.99
N GLU A 247 -7.91 6.40 -28.94
CA GLU A 247 -8.83 5.79 -29.92
C GLU A 247 -8.09 4.89 -30.92
N LEU A 248 -6.97 5.37 -31.46
CA LEU A 248 -6.20 4.63 -32.45
C LEU A 248 -5.50 3.42 -31.83
N ILE A 249 -4.96 3.55 -30.61
CA ILE A 249 -4.36 2.39 -29.93
C ILE A 249 -5.43 1.33 -29.63
N ALA A 250 -6.62 1.72 -29.17
CA ALA A 250 -7.71 0.76 -28.91
C ALA A 250 -8.12 -0.01 -30.16
N LYS A 251 -8.08 0.64 -31.33
CA LYS A 251 -8.40 0.06 -32.63
C LYS A 251 -7.31 -0.90 -33.13
N TYR A 252 -6.05 -0.45 -33.18
CA TYR A 252 -4.98 -1.22 -33.83
C TYR A 252 -4.35 -2.28 -32.94
N ARG A 253 -4.36 -2.10 -31.61
CA ARG A 253 -3.71 -3.03 -30.66
C ARG A 253 -4.33 -4.43 -30.65
N VAL A 254 -5.59 -4.54 -31.05
CA VAL A 254 -6.29 -5.84 -31.20
C VAL A 254 -6.05 -6.50 -32.56
N GLU A 255 -5.40 -5.82 -33.50
CA GLU A 255 -5.06 -6.42 -34.78
C GLU A 255 -3.88 -7.40 -34.63
N PRO A 256 -3.95 -8.61 -35.20
CA PRO A 256 -2.86 -9.60 -35.11
C PRO A 256 -1.51 -9.09 -35.65
N LEU A 257 -1.55 -8.10 -36.54
CA LEU A 257 -0.37 -7.53 -37.19
C LEU A 257 0.26 -6.36 -36.41
N PHE A 258 -0.33 -5.95 -35.28
CA PHE A 258 0.18 -4.84 -34.47
C PHE A 258 1.62 -5.05 -34.03
N TRP A 259 1.93 -6.27 -33.55
CA TRP A 259 3.29 -6.68 -33.20
C TRP A 259 4.27 -6.50 -34.36
N PHE A 260 3.91 -7.05 -35.51
CA PHE A 260 4.74 -6.99 -36.70
C PHE A 260 5.01 -5.54 -37.08
N CYS A 261 3.99 -4.68 -37.02
CA CYS A 261 4.15 -3.27 -37.32
C CYS A 261 5.10 -2.55 -36.37
N ARG A 262 4.98 -2.82 -35.06
CA ARG A 262 5.90 -2.28 -34.05
C ARG A 262 7.35 -2.72 -34.33
N CYS A 263 7.56 -4.01 -34.54
CA CYS A 263 8.90 -4.54 -34.85
C CYS A 263 9.45 -3.94 -36.15
N TRP A 264 8.61 -3.79 -37.17
CA TRP A 264 8.99 -3.14 -38.42
C TRP A 264 9.38 -1.67 -38.18
N CYS A 265 8.61 -0.92 -37.40
CA CYS A 265 8.99 0.45 -37.03
C CYS A 265 10.34 0.52 -36.31
N LEU A 266 10.63 -0.40 -35.38
CA LEU A 266 11.93 -0.47 -34.72
C LEU A 266 13.06 -0.77 -35.72
N CYS A 267 12.86 -1.72 -36.64
CA CYS A 267 13.82 -2.00 -37.72
C CYS A 267 14.01 -0.80 -38.66
N ALA A 268 12.94 -0.05 -38.95
CA ALA A 268 12.96 1.15 -39.77
C ALA A 268 13.72 2.30 -39.09
N ILE A 269 13.54 2.48 -37.77
CA ILE A 269 14.32 3.42 -36.96
C ILE A 269 15.80 3.04 -36.97
N ARG A 270 16.13 1.75 -36.77
CA ARG A 270 17.50 1.24 -36.88
C ARG A 270 18.10 1.51 -38.25
N PHE A 271 17.33 1.29 -39.31
CA PHE A 271 17.74 1.56 -40.67
C PHE A 271 18.02 3.05 -40.90
N GLY A 272 17.12 3.93 -40.49
CA GLY A 272 17.32 5.38 -40.54
C GLY A 272 18.57 5.82 -39.77
N CYS A 273 18.78 5.26 -38.58
CA CYS A 273 19.94 5.53 -37.74
C CYS A 273 21.25 5.09 -38.41
N CYS A 274 21.27 3.90 -39.02
CA CYS A 274 22.40 3.41 -39.81
C CYS A 274 22.70 4.34 -40.99
N LEU A 275 21.67 4.74 -41.74
CA LEU A 275 21.78 5.65 -42.88
C LEU A 275 22.30 7.05 -42.49
N ALA A 276 21.94 7.57 -41.32
CA ALA A 276 22.44 8.85 -40.83
C ALA A 276 23.95 8.82 -40.54
N ARG A 277 24.50 7.63 -40.28
CA ARG A 277 25.92 7.41 -39.98
C ARG A 277 26.71 6.87 -41.17
N ALA A 278 26.04 6.53 -42.28
CA ALA A 278 26.68 6.00 -43.48
C ALA A 278 27.62 7.05 -44.09
N ARG A 279 28.89 6.69 -44.32
CA ARG A 279 29.92 7.61 -44.84
C ARG A 279 30.10 7.48 -46.35
N ASN A 280 29.64 6.37 -46.92
CA ASN A 280 29.76 6.06 -48.34
C ASN A 280 28.65 5.09 -48.78
N LEU A 281 28.54 4.84 -50.10
CA LEU A 281 27.50 3.97 -50.67
C LEU A 281 27.63 2.49 -50.26
N ARG A 282 28.81 2.02 -49.82
CA ARG A 282 28.95 0.66 -49.29
C ARG A 282 28.29 0.53 -47.92
N ASP A 283 28.34 1.58 -47.11
CA ASP A 283 27.62 1.63 -45.83
C ASP A 283 26.10 1.65 -46.06
N VAL A 284 25.63 2.40 -47.06
CA VAL A 284 24.20 2.41 -47.46
C VAL A 284 23.72 0.99 -47.84
N LEU A 285 24.52 0.26 -48.63
CA LEU A 285 24.24 -1.14 -48.96
C LEU A 285 24.18 -2.03 -47.71
N ARG A 286 25.13 -1.88 -46.77
CA ARG A 286 25.15 -2.63 -45.51
C ARG A 286 23.92 -2.33 -44.66
N CYS A 287 23.54 -1.06 -44.50
CA CYS A 287 22.33 -0.66 -43.78
C CYS A 287 21.09 -1.34 -44.36
N LEU A 288 20.95 -1.42 -45.69
CA LEU A 288 19.81 -2.09 -46.32
C LEU A 288 19.80 -3.61 -46.06
N ARG A 289 20.98 -4.26 -46.05
CA ARG A 289 21.09 -5.68 -45.70
C ARG A 289 20.67 -5.92 -44.25
N SER A 290 21.21 -5.15 -43.31
CA SER A 290 20.87 -5.27 -41.89
C SER A 290 19.40 -4.94 -41.64
N TYR A 291 18.79 -4.04 -42.41
CA TYR A 291 17.36 -3.77 -42.36
C TYR A 291 16.53 -5.01 -42.75
N ARG A 292 16.81 -5.66 -43.89
CA ARG A 292 16.11 -6.90 -44.27
C ARG A 292 16.33 -8.04 -43.28
N ALA A 293 17.54 -8.17 -42.75
CA ALA A 293 17.83 -9.15 -41.70
C ALA A 293 17.01 -8.87 -40.42
N CYS A 294 16.88 -7.60 -40.03
CA CYS A 294 16.02 -7.18 -38.93
C CYS A 294 14.54 -7.54 -39.18
N LEU A 295 14.02 -7.30 -40.39
CA LEU A 295 12.63 -7.63 -40.73
C LEU A 295 12.32 -9.12 -40.67
N ARG A 296 13.27 -10.00 -41.02
CA ARG A 296 13.11 -11.45 -40.80
C ARG A 296 12.94 -11.81 -39.34
N ARG A 297 13.61 -11.08 -38.45
CA ARG A 297 13.49 -11.27 -37.01
C ARG A 297 12.14 -10.79 -36.47
N CYS A 298 11.36 -10.01 -37.21
CA CYS A 298 9.99 -9.66 -36.82
C CYS A 298 9.00 -10.84 -36.96
N VAL A 299 9.39 -11.90 -37.66
CA VAL A 299 8.60 -13.12 -37.90
C VAL A 299 8.95 -14.20 -36.87
N ARG A 300 9.44 -13.80 -35.70
CA ARG A 300 9.82 -14.74 -34.64
C ARG A 300 8.63 -15.59 -34.18
N PRO A 301 8.90 -16.84 -33.76
CA PRO A 301 7.94 -17.61 -32.98
C PRO A 301 7.47 -16.81 -31.76
N LEU A 302 6.35 -17.24 -31.18
CA LEU A 302 5.86 -16.67 -29.93
C LEU A 302 6.94 -16.62 -28.86
N HIS A 303 6.99 -15.49 -28.17
CA HIS A 303 7.93 -15.18 -27.12
C HIS A 303 7.18 -14.78 -25.86
N CYS A 304 7.73 -15.18 -24.72
CA CYS A 304 7.32 -14.68 -23.42
C CYS A 304 8.55 -14.23 -22.63
N ALA A 305 8.36 -13.26 -21.74
CA ALA A 305 9.29 -12.92 -20.68
C ALA A 305 8.53 -12.29 -19.52
N LEU A 306 9.05 -12.44 -18.29
CA LEU A 306 8.56 -11.74 -17.11
C LEU A 306 9.72 -10.97 -16.49
N THR A 307 9.56 -9.66 -16.32
CA THR A 307 10.54 -8.76 -15.71
C THR A 307 10.06 -8.20 -14.37
N ALA A 308 8.75 -8.28 -14.08
CA ALA A 308 8.16 -8.00 -12.77
C ALA A 308 6.84 -8.80 -12.60
N PRO A 309 6.41 -9.09 -11.36
CA PRO A 309 7.07 -8.74 -10.10
C PRO A 309 8.26 -9.67 -9.77
N THR A 310 9.22 -9.12 -9.03
CA THR A 310 10.39 -9.86 -8.51
C THR A 310 10.74 -9.34 -7.12
N GLY A 311 11.10 -10.23 -6.20
CA GLY A 311 11.49 -9.83 -4.84
C GLY A 311 10.30 -9.48 -3.95
N CYS A 312 10.53 -8.63 -2.94
CA CYS A 312 9.48 -8.22 -1.99
C CYS A 312 8.67 -7.05 -2.57
N ILE A 313 7.35 -7.19 -2.57
CA ILE A 313 6.44 -6.19 -3.14
C ILE A 313 5.42 -5.72 -2.08
N ALA A 314 5.02 -4.44 -2.17
CA ALA A 314 3.97 -3.85 -1.34
C ALA A 314 2.65 -3.68 -2.10
N GLY A 315 2.71 -3.59 -3.44
CA GLY A 315 1.58 -3.22 -4.30
C GLY A 315 1.21 -1.72 -4.24
N GLU A 316 0.52 -1.25 -5.26
CA GLU A 316 0.09 0.14 -5.44
C GLU A 316 -1.42 0.28 -5.14
N THR A 317 -1.81 1.33 -4.41
CA THR A 317 -3.21 1.54 -3.95
C THR A 317 -3.99 2.54 -4.81
N ASP A 318 -3.31 3.26 -5.69
CA ASP A 318 -3.85 4.34 -6.52
C ASP A 318 -4.33 3.87 -7.91
N ILE A 319 -4.02 2.63 -8.31
CA ILE A 319 -4.39 2.08 -9.62
C ILE A 319 -5.89 1.80 -9.74
N LEU A 320 -6.48 1.11 -8.75
CA LEU A 320 -7.90 0.80 -8.71
C LEU A 320 -8.44 0.91 -7.28
N PRO A 321 -9.46 1.76 -7.03
CA PRO A 321 -10.04 1.92 -5.70
C PRO A 321 -10.49 0.57 -5.09
N GLY A 322 -10.13 0.34 -3.83
CA GLY A 322 -10.49 -0.86 -3.09
C GLY A 322 -9.59 -2.08 -3.33
N ARG A 323 -8.52 -1.96 -4.13
CA ARG A 323 -7.53 -3.03 -4.37
C ARG A 323 -6.11 -2.55 -4.08
N ILE A 324 -5.21 -3.51 -3.83
CA ILE A 324 -3.77 -3.27 -3.74
C ILE A 324 -3.14 -4.03 -4.91
N LEU A 325 -2.66 -3.32 -5.93
CA LEU A 325 -2.32 -3.88 -7.23
C LEU A 325 -0.82 -3.81 -7.50
N GLU A 326 -0.19 -4.93 -7.79
CA GLU A 326 1.20 -4.98 -8.26
C GLU A 326 1.25 -5.17 -9.78
N PRO A 327 1.93 -4.30 -10.54
CA PRO A 327 2.07 -4.47 -11.98
C PRO A 327 2.89 -5.70 -12.39
N VAL A 328 2.34 -6.53 -13.27
CA VAL A 328 3.06 -7.61 -13.96
C VAL A 328 3.66 -7.04 -15.23
N LYS A 329 5.00 -7.08 -15.38
CA LYS A 329 5.71 -6.53 -16.53
C LYS A 329 6.46 -7.60 -17.29
N GLY A 330 6.52 -7.46 -18.60
CA GLY A 330 7.22 -8.42 -19.46
C GLY A 330 6.79 -8.37 -20.92
N ASP A 331 6.95 -9.52 -21.58
CA ASP A 331 6.71 -9.73 -23.00
C ASP A 331 5.69 -10.86 -23.21
N ALA A 332 4.72 -10.61 -24.08
CA ALA A 332 3.77 -11.59 -24.60
C ALA A 332 3.49 -11.23 -26.06
N GLU A 333 4.33 -11.75 -26.96
CA GLU A 333 4.41 -11.30 -28.34
C GLU A 333 4.84 -12.40 -29.32
N GLY A 334 4.91 -12.08 -30.60
CA GLY A 334 5.39 -12.96 -31.67
C GLY A 334 4.39 -13.15 -32.79
N LEU A 335 4.84 -13.87 -33.83
CA LEU A 335 3.98 -14.18 -34.96
C LEU A 335 2.85 -15.12 -34.53
N ASP A 336 1.64 -14.85 -35.03
CA ASP A 336 0.43 -15.62 -34.75
C ASP A 336 -0.04 -15.54 -33.29
N PHE A 337 0.33 -14.50 -32.54
CA PHE A 337 -0.18 -14.26 -31.20
C PHE A 337 -1.72 -14.20 -31.17
N SER A 338 -2.33 -14.86 -30.18
CA SER A 338 -3.76 -14.78 -29.89
C SER A 338 -4.05 -14.14 -28.53
N ARG A 339 -3.45 -14.67 -27.47
CA ARG A 339 -3.73 -14.25 -26.09
C ARG A 339 -2.64 -14.66 -25.12
N TYR A 340 -2.66 -14.10 -23.92
CA TYR A 340 -1.88 -14.60 -22.78
C TYR A 340 -2.70 -14.75 -21.50
N LEU A 341 -2.24 -15.63 -20.63
CA LEU A 341 -2.76 -15.87 -19.28
C LEU A 341 -1.63 -15.71 -18.26
N ILE A 342 -1.95 -15.08 -17.15
CA ILE A 342 -1.12 -14.99 -15.96
C ILE A 342 -1.76 -15.89 -14.91
N GLU A 343 -1.02 -16.88 -14.44
CA GLU A 343 -1.39 -17.74 -13.31
C GLU A 343 -0.57 -17.29 -12.09
N VAL A 344 -1.24 -17.11 -10.95
CA VAL A 344 -0.56 -16.87 -9.66
C VAL A 344 -0.83 -18.07 -8.75
N ARG A 345 0.22 -18.63 -8.15
CA ARG A 345 0.10 -19.74 -7.22
C ARG A 345 0.68 -19.40 -5.85
N ASP A 346 0.04 -19.92 -4.82
CA ASP A 346 0.49 -19.83 -3.43
C ASP A 346 1.71 -20.74 -3.17
N PRO A 347 2.31 -20.73 -1.96
CA PRO A 347 3.39 -21.64 -1.59
C PRO A 347 3.02 -23.12 -1.62
N GLY A 348 1.73 -23.43 -1.45
CA GLY A 348 1.16 -24.77 -1.59
C GLY A 348 1.00 -25.22 -3.05
N ASN A 349 1.39 -24.38 -4.02
CA ASN A 349 1.24 -24.58 -5.46
C ASN A 349 -0.24 -24.59 -5.95
N ASN A 350 -1.17 -24.10 -5.13
CA ASN A 350 -2.58 -23.94 -5.49
C ASN A 350 -2.75 -22.71 -6.41
N LEU A 351 -3.58 -22.84 -7.44
CA LEU A 351 -3.89 -21.74 -8.35
C LEU A 351 -4.89 -20.78 -7.72
N LEU A 352 -4.50 -19.51 -7.59
CA LEU A 352 -5.35 -18.46 -7.06
C LEU A 352 -6.24 -17.88 -8.17
N SER A 353 -7.54 -17.77 -7.91
CA SER A 353 -8.54 -17.38 -8.91
C SER A 353 -9.00 -15.94 -8.73
N GLY A 354 -9.09 -15.18 -9.83
CA GLY A 354 -9.57 -13.79 -9.80
C GLY A 354 -8.62 -12.80 -9.12
N VAL A 355 -7.36 -13.20 -8.91
CA VAL A 355 -6.29 -12.34 -8.36
C VAL A 355 -5.56 -11.53 -9.42
N VAL A 356 -5.80 -11.79 -10.71
CA VAL A 356 -5.20 -11.04 -11.82
C VAL A 356 -6.24 -10.12 -12.44
N VAL A 357 -5.89 -8.86 -12.62
CA VAL A 357 -6.64 -7.87 -13.39
C VAL A 357 -5.90 -7.64 -14.71
N TYR A 358 -6.58 -7.84 -15.83
CA TYR A 358 -5.99 -7.63 -17.15
C TYR A 358 -6.25 -6.21 -17.67
N PRO A 359 -5.41 -5.70 -18.58
CA PRO A 359 -5.65 -4.42 -19.22
C PRO A 359 -6.70 -4.54 -20.33
N ASN A 360 -7.52 -3.50 -20.49
CA ASN A 360 -8.36 -3.31 -21.68
C ASN A 360 -7.54 -2.84 -22.90
N ASN A 361 -8.21 -2.62 -24.03
CA ASN A 361 -7.56 -2.23 -25.29
C ASN A 361 -6.83 -0.87 -25.22
N VAL A 362 -7.09 -0.03 -24.21
CA VAL A 362 -6.35 1.23 -23.98
C VAL A 362 -5.23 1.10 -22.94
N GLY A 363 -5.01 -0.10 -22.38
CA GLY A 363 -3.97 -0.35 -21.38
C GLY A 363 -4.37 0.01 -19.94
N ALA A 364 -5.65 0.29 -19.67
CA ALA A 364 -6.15 0.53 -18.32
C ALA A 364 -6.68 -0.77 -17.69
N PRO A 365 -6.63 -0.93 -16.35
CA PRO A 365 -7.17 -2.10 -15.66
C PRO A 365 -8.64 -2.35 -15.99
N ASP A 366 -9.00 -3.60 -16.28
CA ASP A 366 -10.35 -4.06 -16.56
C ASP A 366 -10.66 -5.33 -15.76
N VAL A 367 -11.53 -5.19 -14.77
CA VAL A 367 -11.92 -6.29 -13.87
C VAL A 367 -12.83 -7.33 -14.54
N ALA A 368 -13.39 -7.02 -15.73
CA ALA A 368 -14.18 -7.98 -16.50
C ALA A 368 -13.32 -8.81 -17.45
N ALA A 369 -12.09 -8.37 -17.74
CA ALA A 369 -11.17 -9.08 -18.61
C ALA A 369 -10.61 -10.32 -17.91
N VAL A 370 -10.74 -11.49 -18.56
CA VAL A 370 -10.28 -12.78 -18.03
C VAL A 370 -8.91 -13.21 -18.59
N GLN A 371 -8.42 -12.51 -19.61
CA GLN A 371 -7.18 -12.81 -20.31
C GLN A 371 -6.66 -11.56 -21.04
N GLY A 372 -5.37 -11.57 -21.37
CA GLY A 372 -4.79 -10.55 -22.23
C GLY A 372 -5.01 -10.88 -23.70
N ASN A 373 -5.67 -9.99 -24.44
CA ASN A 373 -6.09 -10.22 -25.84
C ASN A 373 -5.26 -9.43 -26.86
N PHE A 374 -4.12 -8.91 -26.45
CA PHE A 374 -3.25 -8.13 -27.33
C PHE A 374 -1.79 -8.33 -26.95
N VAL A 375 -0.92 -7.99 -27.89
CA VAL A 375 0.52 -8.13 -27.72
C VAL A 375 1.06 -7.11 -26.72
N VAL A 376 1.98 -7.55 -25.87
CA VAL A 376 2.72 -6.71 -24.92
C VAL A 376 4.22 -6.92 -25.13
N SER A 377 4.96 -5.83 -25.22
CA SER A 377 6.41 -5.81 -25.39
C SER A 377 7.01 -4.78 -24.43
N ALA A 378 7.84 -5.25 -23.51
CA ALA A 378 8.49 -4.51 -22.44
C ALA A 378 7.49 -3.58 -21.71
N GLY A 379 6.31 -4.10 -21.38
CA GLY A 379 5.19 -3.31 -20.89
C GLY A 379 4.36 -4.03 -19.83
N THR A 380 3.21 -3.44 -19.49
CA THR A 380 2.32 -3.97 -18.47
C THR A 380 1.41 -5.07 -19.04
N LEU A 381 1.56 -6.29 -18.55
CA LEU A 381 0.74 -7.46 -18.88
C LEU A 381 -0.55 -7.50 -18.04
N GLY A 382 -0.58 -6.84 -16.90
CA GLY A 382 -1.73 -6.81 -16.00
C GLY A 382 -1.28 -6.46 -14.59
N TRP A 383 -2.15 -6.72 -13.62
CA TRP A 383 -1.89 -6.44 -12.21
C TRP A 383 -2.31 -7.62 -11.34
N ILE A 384 -1.54 -7.88 -10.29
CA ILE A 384 -1.88 -8.87 -9.26
C ILE A 384 -2.48 -8.13 -8.06
N ASP A 385 -3.67 -8.54 -7.64
CA ASP A 385 -4.30 -8.07 -6.41
C ASP A 385 -3.66 -8.77 -5.21
N THR A 386 -2.68 -8.10 -4.60
CA THR A 386 -1.84 -8.66 -3.53
C THR A 386 -2.66 -8.94 -2.28
N ARG A 387 -3.66 -8.10 -1.97
CA ARG A 387 -4.60 -8.33 -0.86
C ARG A 387 -5.42 -9.59 -1.11
N LYS A 388 -5.99 -9.75 -2.31
CA LYS A 388 -6.76 -10.95 -2.64
C LYS A 388 -5.89 -12.20 -2.66
N CYS A 389 -4.64 -12.10 -3.13
CA CYS A 389 -3.68 -13.20 -3.05
C CYS A 389 -3.46 -13.67 -1.60
N ALA A 390 -3.29 -12.74 -0.66
CA ALA A 390 -3.09 -13.09 0.75
C ALA A 390 -4.33 -13.80 1.34
N VAL A 391 -5.52 -13.22 1.14
CA VAL A 391 -6.78 -13.76 1.63
C VAL A 391 -7.08 -15.14 1.03
N ASP A 392 -6.99 -15.30 -0.30
CA ASP A 392 -7.32 -16.55 -0.98
C ASP A 392 -6.30 -17.67 -0.66
N ALA A 393 -5.06 -17.31 -0.31
CA ALA A 393 -4.05 -18.25 0.15
C ALA A 393 -4.20 -18.64 1.64
N GLY A 394 -5.21 -18.10 2.34
CA GLY A 394 -5.44 -18.33 3.77
C GLY A 394 -4.33 -17.77 4.66
N ILE A 395 -3.63 -16.74 4.19
CA ILE A 395 -2.56 -16.08 4.95
C ILE A 395 -3.26 -15.06 5.85
N GLU A 396 -3.74 -15.52 6.99
CA GLU A 396 -4.46 -14.68 7.96
C GLU A 396 -3.50 -13.88 8.85
N LEU A 397 -2.39 -14.50 9.30
CA LEU A 397 -1.33 -13.86 10.10
C LEU A 397 -0.02 -14.68 9.96
N LEU A 398 1.13 -14.00 10.00
CA LEU A 398 2.49 -14.56 10.14
C LEU A 398 3.08 -15.37 8.94
N THR A 399 3.71 -14.67 8.00
CA THR A 399 5.03 -14.94 7.37
C THR A 399 5.11 -14.33 5.97
N SER A 400 6.29 -13.83 5.59
CA SER A 400 6.57 -13.41 4.22
C SER A 400 6.31 -14.58 3.27
N THR A 401 5.29 -14.47 2.44
CA THR A 401 4.82 -15.58 1.60
C THR A 401 5.29 -15.37 0.18
N THR A 402 5.94 -16.38 -0.40
CA THR A 402 6.40 -16.35 -1.79
C THR A 402 5.36 -16.93 -2.73
N PHE A 403 4.90 -16.14 -3.68
CA PHE A 403 4.00 -16.54 -4.75
C PHE A 403 4.79 -16.79 -6.02
N SER A 404 4.30 -17.72 -6.85
CA SER A 404 4.84 -17.93 -8.19
C SER A 404 3.88 -17.37 -9.23
N VAL A 405 4.43 -16.69 -10.23
CA VAL A 405 3.71 -16.12 -11.35
C VAL A 405 4.14 -16.85 -12.61
N THR A 406 3.19 -17.35 -13.37
CA THR A 406 3.43 -18.04 -14.64
C THR A 406 2.70 -17.32 -15.76
N LEU A 407 3.44 -16.89 -16.79
CA LEU A 407 2.91 -16.32 -18.02
C LEU A 407 2.84 -17.40 -19.10
N ARG A 408 1.64 -17.62 -19.63
CA ARG A 408 1.36 -18.50 -20.76
C ARG A 408 0.93 -17.67 -21.96
N VAL A 409 1.63 -17.81 -23.08
CA VAL A 409 1.33 -17.11 -24.34
C VAL A 409 0.86 -18.13 -25.37
N PHE A 410 -0.24 -17.81 -26.07
CA PHE A 410 -0.93 -18.71 -27.00
C PHE A 410 -0.95 -18.16 -28.42
N SER A 411 -0.84 -19.06 -29.41
CA SER A 411 -1.02 -18.75 -30.83
C SER A 411 -2.50 -18.74 -31.23
N THR A 412 -2.82 -18.28 -32.45
CA THR A 412 -4.19 -18.40 -33.00
C THR A 412 -4.60 -19.86 -33.23
N THR A 413 -3.64 -20.75 -33.43
CA THR A 413 -3.87 -22.21 -33.45
C THR A 413 -4.10 -22.84 -32.08
N GLY A 414 -3.93 -22.07 -31.00
CA GLY A 414 -4.10 -22.52 -29.61
C GLY A 414 -2.85 -23.16 -28.99
N THR A 415 -1.74 -23.23 -29.74
CA THR A 415 -0.46 -23.75 -29.23
C THR A 415 0.15 -22.76 -28.23
N GLN A 416 0.69 -23.28 -27.13
CA GLN A 416 1.34 -22.47 -26.10
C GLN A 416 2.87 -22.43 -26.28
N VAL A 417 3.51 -21.30 -25.93
CA VAL A 417 4.97 -21.24 -25.71
C VAL A 417 5.38 -22.24 -24.63
N GLN A 418 6.44 -23.02 -24.91
CA GLN A 418 7.01 -24.01 -24.00
C GLN A 418 8.54 -23.83 -23.86
N PRO A 419 9.08 -23.82 -22.63
CA PRO A 419 8.36 -23.76 -21.35
C PRO A 419 7.65 -22.40 -21.15
N PRO A 420 6.62 -22.31 -20.28
CA PRO A 420 6.04 -21.02 -19.91
C PRO A 420 7.07 -20.18 -19.13
N CYS A 421 6.89 -18.86 -19.15
CA CYS A 421 7.74 -17.94 -18.42
C CYS A 421 7.30 -17.83 -16.98
N THR A 422 8.23 -17.89 -16.03
CA THR A 422 7.93 -17.84 -14.61
C THR A 422 8.76 -16.80 -13.89
N THR A 423 8.18 -16.22 -12.84
CA THR A 423 8.87 -15.39 -11.85
C THR A 423 8.27 -15.66 -10.47
N THR A 424 8.91 -15.15 -9.43
CA THR A 424 8.39 -15.21 -8.06
C THR A 424 8.48 -13.85 -7.39
N PHE A 425 7.56 -13.61 -6.47
CA PHE A 425 7.58 -12.44 -5.60
C PHE A 425 7.17 -12.85 -4.19
N SER A 426 7.52 -12.05 -3.20
CA SER A 426 7.12 -12.24 -1.80
C SER A 426 6.26 -11.08 -1.33
N LEU A 427 5.19 -11.38 -0.58
CA LEU A 427 4.40 -10.36 0.11
C LEU A 427 4.92 -10.13 1.52
N SER A 428 5.09 -8.86 1.90
CA SER A 428 5.21 -8.46 3.30
C SER A 428 3.82 -8.39 3.93
N VAL A 429 3.65 -9.01 5.09
CA VAL A 429 2.42 -8.90 5.89
C VAL A 429 2.81 -8.19 7.18
N ASN A 430 2.31 -6.97 7.36
CA ASN A 430 2.57 -6.18 8.55
C ASN A 430 1.33 -6.23 9.46
N GLU A 431 1.54 -6.60 10.71
CA GLU A 431 0.51 -6.71 11.73
C GLU A 431 0.52 -5.44 12.59
N VAL A 432 -0.22 -4.45 12.11
CA VAL A 432 -0.33 -3.15 12.74
C VAL A 432 -1.82 -2.87 12.93
N TYR A 433 -2.34 -3.16 14.12
CA TYR A 433 -3.73 -2.92 14.48
C TYR A 433 -3.92 -2.67 15.99
N ILE A 434 -5.01 -1.99 16.35
CA ILE A 434 -5.55 -1.84 17.70
C ILE A 434 -6.75 -2.77 17.80
N LYS A 435 -6.68 -3.76 18.69
CA LYS A 435 -7.76 -4.74 18.89
C LYS A 435 -8.60 -4.45 20.12
N ARG A 436 -8.02 -3.79 21.13
CA ARG A 436 -8.71 -3.46 22.38
C ARG A 436 -8.27 -2.09 22.86
N VAL A 437 -9.22 -1.37 23.44
CA VAL A 437 -8.91 -0.23 24.32
C VAL A 437 -9.60 -0.57 25.64
N SER A 438 -8.82 -0.73 26.70
CA SER A 438 -9.20 -1.44 27.92
C SER A 438 -9.50 -2.91 27.66
N THR A 439 -10.58 -3.45 28.23
CA THR A 439 -11.02 -4.83 27.99
C THR A 439 -11.98 -5.04 26.81
N PRO A 440 -12.77 -4.05 26.33
CA PRO A 440 -13.57 -4.21 25.11
C PRO A 440 -12.78 -4.55 23.84
N TRP A 441 -13.48 -5.13 22.87
CA TRP A 441 -12.94 -5.72 21.64
C TRP A 441 -13.37 -4.97 20.38
N SER A 442 -12.43 -4.74 19.49
CA SER A 442 -12.68 -4.48 18.07
C SER A 442 -12.69 -5.83 17.34
N VAL A 443 -13.87 -6.30 16.96
CA VAL A 443 -14.06 -7.66 16.44
C VAL A 443 -13.59 -7.75 14.99
N ASP A 444 -13.98 -6.76 14.17
CA ASP A 444 -13.44 -6.54 12.83
C ASP A 444 -12.43 -5.38 12.88
N PHE A 445 -11.28 -5.63 13.52
CA PHE A 445 -10.20 -4.65 13.68
C PHE A 445 -9.58 -4.18 12.34
N THR A 446 -9.95 -4.79 11.21
CA THR A 446 -9.54 -4.32 9.89
C THR A 446 -10.47 -3.25 9.32
N ASN A 447 -11.64 -3.08 9.91
CA ASN A 447 -12.60 -2.05 9.57
C ASN A 447 -12.43 -0.83 10.50
N PRO A 448 -11.93 0.32 9.99
CA PRO A 448 -11.71 1.51 10.82
C PRO A 448 -12.99 2.13 11.40
N ALA A 449 -14.16 1.67 10.95
CA ALA A 449 -15.46 2.07 11.47
C ALA A 449 -16.02 1.14 12.55
N GLU A 450 -15.36 0.02 12.87
CA GLU A 450 -15.82 -0.94 13.88
C GLU A 450 -15.85 -0.29 15.28
N PRO A 451 -16.99 -0.30 15.98
CA PRO A 451 -17.07 0.14 17.38
C PRO A 451 -16.47 -0.92 18.30
N LEU A 452 -16.07 -0.50 19.50
CA LEU A 452 -15.69 -1.44 20.55
C LEU A 452 -16.90 -2.16 21.13
N ARG A 453 -16.73 -3.44 21.47
CA ARG A 453 -17.76 -4.33 22.00
C ARG A 453 -17.34 -4.99 23.30
N VAL A 454 -18.30 -5.31 24.17
CA VAL A 454 -18.03 -5.90 25.49
C VAL A 454 -17.35 -7.27 25.40
N ALA A 455 -17.54 -7.99 24.29
CA ALA A 455 -16.96 -9.31 24.05
C ALA A 455 -16.45 -9.45 22.61
N ASN A 456 -15.59 -10.42 22.35
CA ASN A 456 -15.06 -10.75 21.02
C ASN A 456 -16.14 -11.43 20.14
N SER A 457 -17.21 -10.71 19.83
CA SER A 457 -18.32 -11.16 18.99
C SER A 457 -19.05 -9.95 18.41
N ALA A 458 -19.31 -9.96 17.10
CA ALA A 458 -20.05 -8.90 16.43
C ALA A 458 -21.51 -8.76 16.94
N ALA A 459 -22.05 -9.80 17.59
CA ALA A 459 -23.36 -9.77 18.23
C ALA A 459 -23.34 -9.13 19.63
N SER A 460 -22.16 -8.88 20.19
CA SER A 460 -22.01 -8.25 21.50
C SER A 460 -22.37 -6.77 21.45
N LEU A 461 -22.89 -6.27 22.57
CA LEU A 461 -23.22 -4.86 22.76
C LEU A 461 -21.97 -4.00 22.61
N GLU A 462 -22.16 -2.79 22.09
CA GLU A 462 -21.12 -1.78 22.09
C GLU A 462 -20.73 -1.41 23.53
N ALA A 463 -19.47 -1.01 23.70
CA ALA A 463 -18.89 -0.74 25.01
C ALA A 463 -18.41 0.72 25.14
N THR A 464 -18.44 1.21 26.37
CA THR A 464 -17.86 2.47 26.81
C THR A 464 -16.72 2.18 27.78
N VAL A 465 -15.69 3.03 27.81
CA VAL A 465 -14.48 2.83 28.63
C VAL A 465 -14.10 4.09 29.40
N GLY A 466 -13.49 3.93 30.59
CA GLY A 466 -13.17 5.05 31.46
C GLY A 466 -11.98 4.81 32.41
N GLY A 467 -11.41 5.88 32.94
CA GLY A 467 -10.31 5.81 33.90
C GLY A 467 -8.98 5.38 33.28
N ALA A 468 -8.27 4.45 33.95
CA ALA A 468 -6.99 3.91 33.51
C ALA A 468 -7.17 2.78 32.49
N LEU A 469 -6.63 2.94 31.29
CA LEU A 469 -6.84 2.05 30.14
C LEU A 469 -5.50 1.57 29.56
N HIS A 470 -5.40 0.32 29.13
CA HIS A 470 -4.38 -0.10 28.18
C HIS A 470 -4.95 -0.12 26.76
N VAL A 471 -4.18 0.34 25.78
CA VAL A 471 -4.45 0.03 24.36
C VAL A 471 -3.74 -1.28 24.04
N ARG A 472 -4.41 -2.21 23.39
CA ARG A 472 -3.86 -3.52 23.04
C ARG A 472 -4.04 -3.84 21.56
N GLY A 473 -3.07 -4.50 20.96
CA GLY A 473 -3.08 -4.83 19.54
C GLY A 473 -1.78 -5.50 19.10
N ALA A 474 -1.37 -5.26 17.87
CA ALA A 474 -0.07 -5.67 17.35
C ALA A 474 0.66 -4.47 16.75
N ALA A 475 1.96 -4.39 17.02
CA ALA A 475 2.86 -3.42 16.43
C ALA A 475 4.05 -4.16 15.83
N ASN A 476 3.75 -5.08 14.93
CA ASN A 476 4.70 -6.05 14.42
C ASN A 476 4.89 -5.88 12.91
N VAL A 477 6.11 -5.52 12.53
CA VAL A 477 6.50 -5.36 11.13
C VAL A 477 7.51 -6.44 10.83
N TYR A 478 7.12 -7.38 9.97
CA TYR A 478 8.00 -8.40 9.42
C TYR A 478 7.88 -8.40 7.90
N GLY A 479 8.90 -7.85 7.24
CA GLY A 479 8.98 -7.79 5.79
C GLY A 479 10.00 -8.75 5.18
N CYS A 480 9.88 -8.96 3.86
CA CYS A 480 10.81 -9.82 3.10
C CYS A 480 12.23 -9.22 2.92
N THR A 481 12.55 -8.09 3.56
CA THR A 481 13.85 -7.40 3.53
C THR A 481 14.56 -7.39 4.90
N GLY A 482 14.05 -8.09 5.91
CA GLY A 482 14.55 -7.98 7.28
C GLY A 482 14.14 -6.66 7.96
N GLU A 483 13.14 -5.98 7.40
CA GLU A 483 12.41 -4.89 8.05
C GLU A 483 11.89 -5.35 9.40
N LYS A 484 12.18 -4.55 10.41
CA LYS A 484 11.69 -4.73 11.77
C LYS A 484 11.00 -3.44 12.16
N ILE A 485 10.06 -3.52 13.10
CA ILE A 485 9.57 -2.31 13.78
C ILE A 485 10.78 -1.48 14.21
N LYS A 486 10.77 -0.16 14.02
CA LYS A 486 11.75 0.81 14.55
C LYS A 486 11.21 1.47 15.81
N GLU A 487 9.98 1.94 15.73
CA GLU A 487 9.24 2.65 16.79
C GLU A 487 7.73 2.58 16.52
N TYR A 488 6.93 2.82 17.55
CA TYR A 488 5.49 3.04 17.40
C TYR A 488 5.01 4.19 18.29
N THR A 489 3.90 4.80 17.90
CA THR A 489 3.27 5.91 18.60
C THR A 489 1.76 5.74 18.61
N LEU A 490 1.14 5.98 19.77
CA LEU A 490 -0.29 6.03 19.98
C LEU A 490 -0.73 7.48 20.24
N TRP A 491 -1.76 7.91 19.54
CA TRP A 491 -2.37 9.22 19.68
C TRP A 491 -3.88 9.08 19.90
N ALA A 492 -4.50 10.08 20.51
CA ALA A 492 -5.95 10.19 20.63
C ALA A 492 -6.42 11.60 20.26
N ILE A 493 -7.58 11.71 19.62
CA ILE A 493 -8.20 12.99 19.25
C ILE A 493 -9.72 12.92 19.48
N PRO A 494 -10.37 14.02 19.93
CA PRO A 494 -11.82 14.12 19.89
C PRO A 494 -12.36 13.97 18.46
N ASP A 495 -13.34 13.10 18.27
CA ASP A 495 -13.96 12.81 16.98
C ASP A 495 -15.48 12.69 17.13
N PRO A 496 -16.20 13.82 17.27
CA PRO A 496 -17.64 13.84 17.60
C PRO A 496 -18.52 13.15 16.56
N THR A 497 -18.01 12.95 15.35
CA THR A 497 -18.72 12.32 14.24
C THR A 497 -18.16 10.95 13.84
N PHE A 498 -17.13 10.45 14.54
CA PHE A 498 -16.38 9.26 14.11
C PHE A 498 -16.04 9.29 12.62
N SER A 499 -15.42 10.38 12.20
CA SER A 499 -15.19 10.70 10.80
C SER A 499 -13.72 10.60 10.39
N MET A 500 -12.81 10.41 11.36
CA MET A 500 -11.38 10.37 11.07
C MET A 500 -11.08 9.20 10.12
N PRO A 501 -10.47 9.47 8.95
CA PRO A 501 -10.10 8.42 8.02
C PRO A 501 -8.84 7.70 8.50
N GLN A 502 -8.76 6.40 8.26
CA GLN A 502 -7.50 5.67 8.43
C GLN A 502 -6.48 6.20 7.41
N PRO A 503 -5.30 6.67 7.85
CA PRO A 503 -4.26 7.09 6.94
C PRO A 503 -3.80 5.94 6.04
N ALA A 504 -3.51 6.24 4.78
CA ALA A 504 -2.93 5.24 3.88
C ALA A 504 -1.53 4.83 4.39
N PRO A 505 -1.18 3.53 4.32
CA PRO A 505 0.19 3.08 4.59
C PRO A 505 1.22 3.85 3.75
N PHE A 506 2.46 3.92 4.23
CA PHE A 506 3.58 4.63 3.61
C PHE A 506 3.42 6.16 3.50
N THR A 507 2.31 6.71 4.01
CA THR A 507 2.08 8.16 4.03
C THR A 507 2.65 8.72 5.31
N SER A 508 3.64 9.61 5.24
CA SER A 508 4.06 10.34 6.43
C SER A 508 2.95 11.29 6.87
N ILE A 509 2.43 11.08 8.07
CA ILE A 509 1.53 12.02 8.73
C ILE A 509 2.27 12.68 9.88
N VAL A 510 2.02 13.96 10.07
CA VAL A 510 2.39 14.68 11.28
C VAL A 510 1.08 14.95 12.01
N PRO A 511 0.79 14.25 13.11
CA PRO A 511 -0.38 14.54 13.94
C PRO A 511 -0.40 16.03 14.28
N GLY A 512 -1.52 16.69 14.00
CA GLY A 512 -1.71 18.12 14.29
C GLY A 512 -1.75 18.41 15.79
N VAL A 513 -1.84 19.69 16.14
CA VAL A 513 -1.83 20.18 17.54
C VAL A 513 -2.98 19.65 18.41
N ASP A 514 -4.06 19.17 17.79
CA ASP A 514 -5.25 18.66 18.49
C ASP A 514 -5.10 17.19 18.93
N TRP A 515 -4.06 16.49 18.48
CA TRP A 515 -3.77 15.13 18.90
C TRP A 515 -3.08 15.10 20.25
N THR A 516 -3.59 14.27 21.16
CA THR A 516 -2.97 13.98 22.45
C THR A 516 -2.07 12.76 22.31
N LEU A 517 -0.78 12.90 22.65
CA LEU A 517 0.14 11.78 22.71
C LEU A 517 -0.25 10.85 23.86
N VAL A 518 -0.62 9.62 23.53
CA VAL A 518 -0.92 8.56 24.51
C VAL A 518 0.35 7.83 24.88
N ARG A 519 1.13 7.39 23.86
CA ARG A 519 2.40 6.70 24.08
C ARG A 519 3.33 6.80 22.89
N HIS A 520 4.64 6.81 23.15
CA HIS A 520 5.68 6.63 22.13
C HIS A 520 6.73 5.64 22.64
N ILE A 521 7.11 4.66 21.82
CA ILE A 521 8.17 3.69 22.11
C ILE A 521 9.09 3.58 20.91
N ALA A 522 10.37 3.88 21.12
CA ALA A 522 11.44 3.65 20.15
C ALA A 522 12.35 2.53 20.64
N PHE A 523 12.63 1.53 19.79
CA PHE A 523 13.60 0.49 20.13
C PHE A 523 14.99 0.88 19.63
N ALA A 524 15.64 1.71 20.44
CA ALA A 524 17.05 2.07 20.30
C ALA A 524 17.93 1.09 21.10
N PRO A 525 19.26 1.05 20.88
CA PRO A 525 20.19 0.31 21.74
C PRO A 525 20.07 0.75 23.20
N GLN A 526 20.21 -0.18 24.14
CA GLN A 526 20.05 0.06 25.58
C GLN A 526 21.21 -0.49 26.40
N VAL A 527 21.48 0.14 27.55
CA VAL A 527 22.47 -0.33 28.52
C VAL A 527 21.76 -0.67 29.82
N ILE A 528 21.74 -1.95 30.19
CA ILE A 528 20.97 -2.45 31.32
C ILE A 528 21.89 -2.90 32.45
N ALA A 529 21.69 -2.31 33.64
CA ALA A 529 22.39 -2.71 34.86
C ALA A 529 22.01 -4.14 35.28
N GLN A 530 22.99 -4.91 35.72
CA GLN A 530 22.82 -6.32 36.07
C GLN A 530 22.73 -6.52 37.60
N PRO A 531 22.06 -7.58 38.08
CA PRO A 531 22.00 -7.88 39.51
C PRO A 531 23.37 -8.16 40.12
N SER A 532 24.28 -8.73 39.32
CA SER A 532 25.71 -8.83 39.64
C SER A 532 26.54 -8.66 38.38
N GLY A 533 27.71 -8.01 38.50
CA GLY A 533 28.61 -7.72 37.37
C GLY A 533 28.36 -6.37 36.68
N PRO A 534 29.09 -6.08 35.60
CA PRO A 534 28.94 -4.82 34.84
C PRO A 534 27.62 -4.77 34.06
N PRO A 535 27.13 -3.58 33.69
CA PRO A 535 25.99 -3.43 32.77
C PRO A 535 26.24 -4.12 31.43
N ILE A 536 25.16 -4.58 30.80
CA ILE A 536 25.20 -5.20 29.46
C ILE A 536 24.64 -4.22 28.43
N ASN A 537 25.32 -4.11 27.30
CA ASN A 537 24.88 -3.33 26.15
C ASN A 537 24.07 -4.22 25.20
N PHE A 538 22.82 -3.86 24.95
CA PHE A 538 21.93 -4.51 24.00
C PHE A 538 21.84 -3.66 22.72
N THR A 539 22.01 -4.28 21.57
CA THR A 539 21.74 -3.64 20.27
C THR A 539 20.23 -3.42 20.09
N ALA A 540 19.83 -2.54 19.16
CA ALA A 540 18.41 -2.34 18.85
C ALA A 540 17.72 -3.65 18.44
N ASP A 541 18.41 -4.50 17.68
CA ASP A 541 17.90 -5.81 17.28
C ASP A 541 17.68 -6.75 18.47
N GLN A 542 18.59 -6.75 19.45
CA GLN A 542 18.40 -7.53 20.67
C GLN A 542 17.21 -6.99 21.47
N VAL A 543 17.10 -5.67 21.63
CA VAL A 543 15.97 -5.03 22.31
C VAL A 543 14.64 -5.43 21.65
N ARG A 544 14.55 -5.44 20.32
CA ARG A 544 13.36 -5.93 19.58
C ARG A 544 13.08 -7.41 19.83
N SER A 545 14.11 -8.27 19.80
CA SER A 545 13.92 -9.71 20.02
C SER A 545 13.40 -10.08 21.42
N TYR A 546 13.66 -9.25 22.43
CA TYR A 546 13.11 -9.43 23.78
C TYR A 546 11.67 -8.90 23.94
N ASN A 547 11.18 -8.14 22.97
CA ASN A 547 9.95 -7.34 23.03
C ASN A 547 9.15 -7.42 21.73
N VAL A 548 8.80 -8.64 21.32
CA VAL A 548 7.92 -8.90 20.17
C VAL A 548 6.49 -8.47 20.55
N LEU A 549 5.81 -7.79 19.62
CA LEU A 549 4.45 -7.24 19.79
C LEU A 549 3.51 -7.74 18.67
N ASP A 550 3.43 -9.06 18.48
CA ASP A 550 2.72 -9.74 17.39
C ASP A 550 1.23 -10.02 17.69
N GLY A 551 0.80 -9.87 18.94
CA GLY A 551 -0.57 -10.10 19.36
C GLY A 551 -1.01 -11.57 19.35
N ASP A 552 -0.07 -12.52 19.43
CA ASP A 552 -0.34 -13.98 19.45
C ASP A 552 -0.03 -14.60 20.84
N PRO A 553 -0.97 -15.31 21.49
CA PRO A 553 -2.36 -15.60 21.10
C PRO A 553 -3.37 -14.50 21.44
N GLU A 554 -2.94 -13.48 22.17
CA GLU A 554 -3.78 -12.38 22.65
C GLU A 554 -3.11 -11.04 22.29
N PRO A 555 -3.89 -9.97 22.02
CA PRO A 555 -3.33 -8.68 21.66
C PRO A 555 -2.40 -8.13 22.75
N ASP A 556 -1.20 -7.75 22.36
CA ASP A 556 -0.18 -7.20 23.25
C ASP A 556 -0.60 -5.84 23.78
N VAL A 557 -0.17 -5.52 25.00
CA VAL A 557 -0.28 -4.14 25.50
C VAL A 557 0.60 -3.25 24.63
N LEU A 558 0.08 -2.11 24.17
CA LEU A 558 0.77 -1.11 23.37
C LEU A 558 1.01 0.18 24.18
N THR A 559 0.24 0.42 25.24
CA THR A 559 0.59 1.44 26.23
C THR A 559 1.65 0.88 27.18
N ASN A 560 2.90 0.82 26.73
CA ASN A 560 4.05 0.35 27.53
C ASN A 560 4.99 1.45 27.95
N GLU A 561 5.88 1.14 28.89
CA GLU A 561 7.09 1.90 29.20
C GLU A 561 8.32 1.00 29.19
N TRP A 562 9.49 1.58 28.93
CA TRP A 562 10.75 0.84 29.03
C TRP A 562 11.07 0.51 30.48
N SER A 563 11.35 -0.77 30.73
CA SER A 563 11.69 -1.35 32.01
C SER A 563 12.72 -2.48 31.81
N THR A 564 12.96 -3.26 32.85
CA THR A 564 13.85 -4.41 32.83
C THR A 564 13.17 -5.61 33.47
N ARG A 565 13.37 -6.80 32.89
CA ARG A 565 12.98 -8.07 33.53
C ARG A 565 14.21 -8.92 33.80
N SER A 566 14.21 -9.68 34.90
CA SER A 566 15.28 -10.63 35.20
C SER A 566 14.95 -11.99 34.61
N GLU A 567 15.82 -12.51 33.75
CA GLU A 567 15.76 -13.88 33.24
C GLU A 567 16.83 -14.71 33.95
N CYS A 568 16.41 -15.79 34.62
CA CYS A 568 17.30 -16.63 35.41
C CYS A 568 17.44 -18.01 34.79
N ILE A 569 18.68 -18.45 34.57
CA ILE A 569 18.99 -19.83 34.21
C ILE A 569 19.47 -20.53 35.48
N CYS A 570 18.74 -21.56 35.91
CA CYS A 570 19.09 -22.34 37.09
C CYS A 570 19.63 -23.71 36.70
N VAL A 571 20.77 -24.08 37.28
CA VAL A 571 21.43 -25.37 37.04
C VAL A 571 21.64 -26.08 38.37
N HIS A 572 21.29 -27.36 38.44
CA HIS A 572 21.59 -28.20 39.61
C HIS A 572 23.01 -28.77 39.50
N ILE A 573 23.83 -28.52 40.52
CA ILE A 573 25.16 -29.11 40.66
C ILE A 573 25.25 -29.70 42.06
N ASP A 574 25.45 -31.01 42.17
CA ASP A 574 25.67 -31.75 43.43
C ASP A 574 24.71 -31.33 44.56
N SER A 575 23.40 -31.42 44.31
CA SER A 575 22.29 -31.02 45.21
C SER A 575 22.12 -29.52 45.50
N THR A 576 22.96 -28.64 44.94
CA THR A 576 22.82 -27.19 45.04
C THR A 576 22.17 -26.62 43.78
N LEU A 577 21.15 -25.77 43.92
CA LEU A 577 20.55 -25.02 42.82
C LEU A 577 21.29 -23.68 42.66
N LEU A 578 22.02 -23.51 41.56
CA LEU A 578 22.69 -22.26 41.22
C LEU A 578 21.92 -21.56 40.11
N CYS A 579 21.40 -20.36 40.40
CA CYS A 579 20.68 -19.54 39.43
C CYS A 579 21.53 -18.33 39.02
N PHE A 580 21.67 -18.13 37.71
CA PHE A 580 22.32 -16.96 37.12
C PHE A 580 21.25 -16.09 36.48
N CYS A 581 21.02 -14.91 37.05
CA CYS A 581 20.00 -13.98 36.60
C CYS A 581 20.62 -12.82 35.83
N THR A 582 20.06 -12.53 34.66
CA THR A 582 20.46 -11.42 33.79
C THR A 582 19.26 -10.52 33.59
N ASN A 583 19.44 -9.22 33.79
CA ASN A 583 18.44 -8.22 33.44
C ASN A 583 18.48 -7.97 31.93
N VAL A 584 17.33 -8.11 31.28
CA VAL A 584 17.12 -7.83 29.85
C VAL A 584 16.15 -6.65 29.70
N PRO A 585 16.26 -5.87 28.61
CA PRO A 585 15.31 -4.78 28.32
C PRO A 585 13.92 -5.35 28.12
N SER A 586 12.92 -4.78 28.79
CA SER A 586 11.54 -5.24 28.73
C SER A 586 10.59 -4.06 28.60
N LEU A 587 9.55 -4.21 27.79
CA LEU A 587 8.37 -3.38 27.86
C LEU A 587 7.55 -3.82 29.07
N ALA A 588 7.15 -2.85 29.89
CA ALA A 588 6.25 -3.05 31.00
C ALA A 588 4.93 -2.32 30.70
N PRO A 589 3.76 -2.97 30.89
CA PRO A 589 2.47 -2.32 30.76
C PRO A 589 2.38 -1.06 31.63
N SER A 590 1.93 0.05 31.05
CA SER A 590 1.71 1.32 31.73
C SER A 590 0.42 1.95 31.24
N SER A 591 -0.62 1.84 32.06
CA SER A 591 -1.97 2.32 31.74
C SER A 591 -1.97 3.83 31.47
N PHE A 592 -2.76 4.25 30.49
CA PHE A 592 -3.05 5.64 30.19
C PHE A 592 -4.32 6.09 30.93
N ASN A 593 -4.28 7.22 31.62
CA ASN A 593 -5.47 7.78 32.28
C ASN A 593 -6.28 8.63 31.30
N SER A 594 -7.43 8.13 30.86
CA SER A 594 -8.31 8.82 29.91
C SER A 594 -8.85 10.17 30.40
N ASN A 595 -8.79 10.46 31.71
CA ASN A 595 -9.14 11.78 32.25
C ASN A 595 -8.25 12.93 31.74
N VAL A 596 -7.07 12.62 31.18
CA VAL A 596 -6.16 13.63 30.63
C VAL A 596 -6.46 13.99 29.17
N LEU A 597 -7.40 13.29 28.52
CA LEU A 597 -7.83 13.63 27.17
C LEU A 597 -8.58 14.98 27.17
N PRO A 598 -8.53 15.73 26.05
CA PRO A 598 -9.26 16.99 25.93
C PRO A 598 -10.77 16.75 25.95
N LYS A 599 -11.50 17.62 26.65
CA LYS A 599 -12.97 17.60 26.71
C LYS A 599 -13.59 17.79 25.33
N MET A 600 -14.50 16.89 24.93
CA MET A 600 -15.27 17.06 23.69
C MET A 600 -16.30 18.20 23.81
N ASN A 601 -16.84 18.42 25.02
CA ASN A 601 -17.81 19.47 25.31
C ASN A 601 -17.50 20.11 26.68
N PRO A 602 -17.61 21.43 26.86
CA PRO A 602 -17.34 22.11 28.13
C PRO A 602 -18.16 21.61 29.34
N VAL A 603 -19.36 21.06 29.10
CA VAL A 603 -20.22 20.51 30.16
C VAL A 603 -19.67 19.21 30.74
N LEU A 604 -18.86 18.48 29.97
CA LEU A 604 -18.36 17.17 30.35
C LEU A 604 -17.17 17.27 31.31
N GLU A 605 -17.03 16.28 32.18
CA GLU A 605 -15.90 16.06 33.08
C GLU A 605 -14.82 15.18 32.40
N GLY A 606 -13.55 15.38 32.79
CA GLY A 606 -12.43 14.59 32.26
C GLY A 606 -12.33 14.54 30.73
N GLY A 607 -11.89 13.39 30.23
CA GLY A 607 -11.78 13.09 28.80
C GLY A 607 -13.02 12.41 28.23
N THR A 608 -14.23 12.77 28.69
CA THR A 608 -15.48 12.16 28.23
C THR A 608 -15.83 12.59 26.79
N GLY A 609 -16.27 11.65 25.97
CA GLY A 609 -16.76 11.89 24.61
C GLY A 609 -16.41 10.77 23.62
N LYS A 610 -16.55 11.10 22.34
CA LYS A 610 -16.15 10.25 21.21
C LYS A 610 -14.70 10.55 20.83
N PHE A 611 -13.85 9.53 20.82
CA PHE A 611 -12.43 9.64 20.46
C PHE A 611 -12.03 8.65 19.37
N SER A 612 -11.04 9.04 18.58
CA SER A 612 -10.34 8.16 17.67
C SER A 612 -8.90 7.99 18.15
N PHE A 613 -8.49 6.74 18.35
CA PHE A 613 -7.12 6.36 18.70
C PHE A 613 -6.38 5.97 17.44
N LEU A 614 -5.24 6.59 17.19
CA LEU A 614 -4.39 6.32 16.03
C LEU A 614 -3.11 5.66 16.49
N MET A 615 -2.81 4.49 15.94
CA MET A 615 -1.51 3.89 16.02
C MET A 615 -0.71 4.18 14.77
N GLN A 616 0.54 4.60 14.95
CA GLN A 616 1.54 4.71 13.90
C GLN A 616 2.70 3.77 14.24
N VAL A 617 3.10 2.93 13.30
CA VAL A 617 4.32 2.11 13.41
C VAL A 617 5.27 2.53 12.30
N VAL A 618 6.53 2.77 12.66
CA VAL A 618 7.61 3.07 11.71
C VAL A 618 8.56 1.89 11.70
N ASP A 619 9.01 1.45 10.53
CA ASP A 619 9.99 0.37 10.41
C ASP A 619 11.44 0.88 10.26
N THR A 620 12.39 -0.05 10.21
CA THR A 620 13.83 0.25 10.04
C THR A 620 14.19 0.84 8.68
N SER A 621 13.32 0.67 7.67
CA SER A 621 13.45 1.29 6.33
C SER A 621 12.83 2.70 6.28
N GLY A 622 12.10 3.11 7.32
CA GLY A 622 11.40 4.40 7.39
C GLY A 622 9.98 4.37 6.84
N ASN A 623 9.44 3.20 6.49
CA ASN A 623 8.05 3.05 6.10
C ASN A 623 7.14 3.25 7.31
N THR A 624 5.91 3.66 7.05
CA THR A 624 4.91 3.95 8.09
C THR A 624 3.63 3.14 7.88
N TYR A 625 3.07 2.63 8.97
CA TYR A 625 1.86 1.82 9.00
C TYR A 625 0.91 2.40 10.03
N TYR A 626 -0.40 2.28 9.78
CA TYR A 626 -1.41 2.95 10.58
C TYR A 626 -2.61 2.06 10.85
N ASP A 627 -3.17 2.25 12.04
CA ASP A 627 -4.50 1.76 12.38
C ASP A 627 -5.25 2.79 13.21
N ILE A 628 -6.58 2.82 13.08
CA ILE A 628 -7.44 3.74 13.82
C ILE A 628 -8.59 2.98 14.47
N GLN A 629 -8.80 3.23 15.78
CA GLN A 629 -9.88 2.64 16.54
C GLN A 629 -10.75 3.71 17.18
N ARG A 630 -12.07 3.58 17.01
CA ARG A 630 -13.09 4.48 17.56
C ARG A 630 -13.51 4.01 18.95
N VAL A 631 -13.62 4.96 19.88
CA VAL A 631 -13.82 4.69 21.29
C VAL A 631 -14.79 5.70 21.90
N TRP A 632 -15.79 5.20 22.62
CA TRP A 632 -16.59 6.00 23.53
C TRP A 632 -15.90 6.02 24.90
N VAL A 633 -15.45 7.20 25.31
CA VAL A 633 -14.80 7.39 26.60
C VAL A 633 -15.78 8.03 27.56
N ASP A 634 -15.97 7.42 28.72
CA ASP A 634 -16.79 7.91 29.80
C ASP A 634 -15.95 8.07 31.07
N ASN A 635 -15.80 9.32 31.51
CA ASN A 635 -15.20 9.67 32.79
C ASN A 635 -16.17 10.48 33.65
N GLU A 636 -17.47 10.47 33.34
CA GLU A 636 -18.49 11.20 34.10
C GLU A 636 -18.77 10.52 35.43
N PRO A 637 -18.55 11.17 36.57
CA PRO A 637 -18.86 10.53 37.85
C PRO A 637 -20.37 10.33 38.01
N ILE A 638 -20.78 9.09 38.27
CA ILE A 638 -22.16 8.75 38.60
C ILE A 638 -22.62 9.57 39.82
N LYS A 639 -23.78 10.23 39.69
CA LYS A 639 -24.37 11.07 40.75
C LYS A 639 -25.45 10.27 41.49
N ALA A 640 -25.21 10.01 42.77
CA ALA A 640 -26.15 9.30 43.65
C ALA A 640 -26.27 10.00 45.00
N ALA A 641 -27.50 10.19 45.49
CA ALA A 641 -27.75 10.65 46.86
C ALA A 641 -29.14 10.28 47.35
N ILE A 642 -29.28 10.03 48.65
CA ILE A 642 -30.56 10.02 49.36
C ILE A 642 -30.64 11.32 50.15
N THR A 643 -31.66 12.13 49.89
CA THR A 643 -31.85 13.46 50.49
C THR A 643 -32.87 13.46 51.62
N GLY A 644 -33.78 12.47 51.66
CA GLY A 644 -34.72 12.32 52.76
C GLY A 644 -35.64 11.11 52.61
N ILE A 645 -36.24 10.69 53.71
CA ILE A 645 -37.20 9.56 53.76
C ILE A 645 -38.45 10.04 54.50
N GLY A 646 -39.60 10.07 53.84
CA GLY A 646 -40.85 10.55 54.45
C GLY A 646 -40.77 12.00 54.96
N GLY A 647 -39.94 12.83 54.33
CA GLY A 647 -39.68 14.22 54.76
C GLY A 647 -38.70 14.35 55.94
N GLN A 648 -38.12 13.23 56.40
CA GLN A 648 -37.21 13.21 57.54
C GLN A 648 -35.75 13.32 57.11
N ALA A 649 -34.96 14.00 57.95
CA ALA A 649 -33.50 14.09 57.84
C ALA A 649 -32.82 12.79 58.35
N PRO A 650 -31.52 12.58 58.07
CA PRO A 650 -30.77 11.46 58.64
C PRO A 650 -30.89 11.42 60.17
N CYS A 651 -30.97 10.21 60.73
CA CYS A 651 -31.10 9.93 62.16
C CYS A 651 -32.38 10.45 62.85
N ALA A 652 -33.35 10.98 62.11
CA ALA A 652 -34.65 11.36 62.67
C ALA A 652 -35.52 10.13 62.97
N ASP A 653 -36.53 10.33 63.82
CA ASP A 653 -37.51 9.30 64.18
C ASP A 653 -38.58 9.17 63.10
N LEU A 654 -38.76 7.95 62.60
CA LEU A 654 -39.78 7.59 61.64
C LEU A 654 -40.70 6.51 62.24
N TYR A 655 -41.92 6.90 62.55
CA TYR A 655 -42.95 5.98 63.02
C TYR A 655 -43.49 5.13 61.87
N THR A 656 -43.84 3.86 62.10
CA THR A 656 -44.39 2.99 61.04
C THR A 656 -45.85 3.30 60.72
N GLN A 657 -46.60 3.91 61.65
CA GLN A 657 -48.02 4.20 61.51
C GLN A 657 -48.33 5.69 61.72
N THR A 658 -49.45 6.18 61.18
CA THR A 658 -50.02 7.49 61.52
C THR A 658 -50.52 7.48 62.97
N HIS A 659 -50.92 8.65 63.51
CA HIS A 659 -51.56 8.75 64.82
C HIS A 659 -52.78 7.79 64.96
N GLU A 660 -53.53 7.58 63.88
CA GLU A 660 -54.70 6.69 63.82
C GLU A 660 -54.35 5.19 63.74
N GLY A 661 -53.06 4.82 63.77
CA GLY A 661 -52.60 3.44 63.71
C GLY A 661 -52.55 2.82 62.30
N ILE A 662 -52.60 3.64 61.25
CA ILE A 662 -52.54 3.18 59.84
C ILE A 662 -51.09 3.14 59.38
N PHE A 663 -50.62 2.01 58.85
CA PHE A 663 -49.25 1.91 58.31
C PHE A 663 -49.01 2.91 57.17
N LYS A 664 -47.84 3.58 57.20
CA LYS A 664 -47.46 4.59 56.23
C LYS A 664 -46.66 4.00 55.07
N THR A 665 -46.89 4.55 53.88
CA THR A 665 -45.95 4.47 52.75
C THR A 665 -45.23 5.79 52.64
N VAL A 666 -43.90 5.77 52.71
CA VAL A 666 -43.06 6.96 52.64
C VAL A 666 -42.24 6.98 51.36
N GLN A 667 -41.98 8.18 50.84
CA GLN A 667 -41.07 8.36 49.70
C GLN A 667 -39.63 8.41 50.18
N ILE A 668 -38.77 7.64 49.53
CA ILE A 668 -37.32 7.80 49.59
C ILE A 668 -36.96 8.77 48.47
N ARG A 669 -36.51 9.97 48.82
CA ARG A 669 -36.21 11.05 47.88
C ARG A 669 -34.72 11.19 47.67
N GLY A 670 -34.30 11.41 46.44
CA GLY A 670 -32.91 11.52 46.06
C GLY A 670 -32.70 11.60 44.56
N PHE A 671 -31.52 11.20 44.11
CA PHE A 671 -31.20 11.06 42.69
C PHE A 671 -30.28 9.87 42.49
N ALA A 672 -30.42 9.25 41.32
CA ALA A 672 -29.62 8.14 40.83
C ALA A 672 -29.46 8.34 39.33
N TRP A 673 -28.35 8.97 38.94
CA TRP A 673 -28.28 9.65 37.66
C TRP A 673 -26.84 9.65 37.12
N ASP A 674 -26.75 9.58 35.79
CA ASP A 674 -25.50 9.59 35.06
C ASP A 674 -25.61 10.50 33.81
N GLN A 675 -24.52 11.19 33.47
CA GLN A 675 -24.47 12.18 32.39
C GLN A 675 -24.27 11.47 31.04
N TYR A 676 -24.96 11.95 29.99
CA TYR A 676 -24.70 11.44 28.64
C TYR A 676 -23.25 11.72 28.22
N ILE A 677 -22.56 10.71 27.67
CA ILE A 677 -21.19 10.85 27.11
C ILE A 677 -21.17 11.88 25.99
N ASP A 678 -22.21 11.88 25.14
CA ASP A 678 -22.47 12.92 24.16
C ASP A 678 -23.84 13.56 24.46
N PRO A 679 -23.87 14.76 25.07
CA PRO A 679 -25.12 15.45 25.41
C PRO A 679 -26.01 15.79 24.20
N THR A 680 -25.49 15.69 22.97
CA THR A 680 -26.24 15.90 21.74
C THR A 680 -26.82 14.60 21.16
N ASP A 681 -26.35 13.45 21.63
CA ASP A 681 -26.79 12.12 21.21
C ASP A 681 -27.51 11.42 22.37
N THR A 682 -28.84 11.54 22.41
CA THR A 682 -29.67 10.93 23.47
C THR A 682 -30.30 9.61 23.05
N VAL A 683 -29.87 9.03 21.92
CA VAL A 683 -30.49 7.83 21.33
C VAL A 683 -29.53 6.66 21.23
N THR A 684 -28.23 6.91 21.05
CA THR A 684 -27.25 5.84 20.95
C THR A 684 -27.02 5.20 22.33
N PRO A 685 -27.14 3.87 22.48
CA PRO A 685 -26.97 3.19 23.77
C PRO A 685 -25.58 3.34 24.41
N THR A 686 -24.56 3.72 23.66
CA THR A 686 -23.24 4.04 24.20
C THR A 686 -23.20 5.44 24.78
N SER A 687 -23.94 6.40 24.23
CA SER A 687 -24.07 7.74 24.84
C SER A 687 -24.92 7.70 26.11
N ASP A 688 -25.98 6.90 26.09
CA ASP A 688 -26.79 6.56 27.27
C ASP A 688 -26.38 5.20 27.86
N ASN A 689 -25.33 5.22 28.66
CA ASN A 689 -24.74 4.04 29.29
C ASN A 689 -25.30 3.72 30.70
N PHE A 690 -26.28 4.47 31.23
CA PHE A 690 -26.87 4.19 32.55
C PHE A 690 -27.42 2.77 32.59
N ASP A 691 -27.07 1.99 33.62
CA ASP A 691 -27.50 0.59 33.72
C ASP A 691 -28.69 0.47 34.66
N GLN A 692 -28.48 0.76 35.94
CA GLN A 692 -29.49 0.62 36.96
C GLN A 692 -29.13 1.30 38.29
N TYR A 693 -30.16 1.50 39.11
CA TYR A 693 -29.99 1.73 40.55
C TYR A 693 -30.80 0.73 41.37
N SER A 694 -30.35 0.47 42.59
CA SER A 694 -31.10 -0.26 43.60
C SER A 694 -31.23 0.54 44.89
N VAL A 695 -32.36 0.37 45.57
CA VAL A 695 -32.54 0.86 46.94
C VAL A 695 -32.84 -0.34 47.83
N GLU A 696 -32.05 -0.48 48.88
CA GLU A 696 -32.16 -1.54 49.87
C GLU A 696 -32.25 -0.95 51.28
N PHE A 697 -32.62 -1.76 52.27
CA PHE A 697 -32.52 -1.38 53.68
C PHE A 697 -31.95 -2.51 54.53
N LEU A 698 -31.23 -2.12 55.58
CA LEU A 698 -30.62 -3.03 56.53
C LEU A 698 -30.82 -2.51 57.94
N LYS A 699 -31.53 -3.27 58.78
CA LYS A 699 -31.57 -2.99 60.22
C LYS A 699 -30.18 -3.13 60.82
N GLN A 700 -29.84 -2.25 61.76
CA GLN A 700 -28.60 -2.37 62.51
C GLN A 700 -28.50 -3.76 63.16
N SER A 701 -27.37 -4.44 62.92
CA SER A 701 -27.07 -5.81 63.37
C SER A 701 -27.78 -6.95 62.63
N ALA A 702 -28.56 -6.67 61.58
CA ALA A 702 -29.06 -7.73 60.70
C ALA A 702 -27.95 -8.21 59.75
N ALA A 703 -28.07 -9.46 59.28
CA ALA A 703 -27.02 -10.11 58.48
C ALA A 703 -26.99 -9.68 57.00
N THR A 704 -28.15 -9.41 56.39
CA THR A 704 -28.28 -9.19 54.94
C THR A 704 -29.31 -8.10 54.63
N PRO A 705 -29.05 -7.18 53.67
CA PRO A 705 -30.00 -6.14 53.29
C PRO A 705 -31.24 -6.71 52.60
N ALA A 706 -32.33 -5.94 52.57
CA ALA A 706 -33.56 -6.25 51.88
C ALA A 706 -33.83 -5.25 50.75
N LEU A 707 -34.11 -5.74 49.55
CA LEU A 707 -34.34 -4.94 48.34
C LEU A 707 -35.73 -4.29 48.36
N LEU A 708 -35.80 -2.97 48.14
CA LEU A 708 -37.05 -2.23 47.91
C LEU A 708 -37.35 -2.09 46.43
N ILE A 709 -36.35 -1.69 45.64
CA ILE A 709 -36.48 -1.52 44.20
C ILE A 709 -35.14 -1.77 43.52
N SER A 710 -35.21 -2.29 42.30
CA SER A 710 -34.15 -2.23 41.30
C SER A 710 -34.79 -1.67 40.02
N SER A 711 -34.18 -0.65 39.44
CA SER A 711 -34.72 0.09 38.30
C SER A 711 -33.63 0.45 37.31
N THR A 712 -33.92 0.28 36.02
CA THR A 712 -33.05 0.68 34.90
C THR A 712 -33.33 2.10 34.41
N SER A 713 -34.29 2.79 35.01
CA SER A 713 -34.60 4.20 34.67
C SER A 713 -33.90 5.13 35.66
N PRO A 714 -33.15 6.14 35.21
CA PRO A 714 -32.50 7.10 36.12
C PRO A 714 -33.53 7.97 36.84
N VAL A 715 -33.13 8.55 37.97
CA VAL A 715 -33.94 9.45 38.80
C VAL A 715 -33.20 10.78 38.96
N PRO A 716 -33.70 11.89 38.39
CA PRO A 716 -34.92 11.99 37.60
C PRO A 716 -34.74 11.37 36.20
N ALA A 717 -35.85 11.08 35.52
CA ALA A 717 -35.82 10.60 34.15
C ALA A 717 -35.15 11.64 33.23
N ARG A 718 -34.14 11.22 32.46
CA ARG A 718 -33.47 12.06 31.46
C ARG A 718 -34.43 12.36 30.29
N PRO A 719 -34.31 13.53 29.61
CA PRO A 719 -33.19 14.49 29.65
C PRO A 719 -33.33 15.60 30.70
N LEU A 720 -34.19 15.44 31.72
CA LEU A 720 -34.29 16.43 32.78
C LEU A 720 -32.93 16.62 33.48
N PRO A 721 -32.57 17.87 33.86
CA PRO A 721 -31.35 18.13 34.60
C PRO A 721 -31.40 17.41 35.96
N LEU A 722 -30.22 17.14 36.52
CA LEU A 722 -30.08 16.54 37.84
C LEU A 722 -30.95 17.29 38.87
N ALA A 723 -31.87 16.57 39.51
CA ALA A 723 -32.81 17.11 40.49
C ALA A 723 -33.22 16.04 41.50
N VAL A 724 -33.80 16.44 42.63
CA VAL A 724 -34.30 15.48 43.63
C VAL A 724 -35.69 14.99 43.25
N ASP A 725 -35.86 13.68 43.11
CA ASP A 725 -37.15 13.03 42.86
C ASP A 725 -37.30 11.74 43.70
N THR A 726 -38.32 10.93 43.44
CA THR A 726 -38.66 9.72 44.19
C THR A 726 -37.86 8.54 43.68
N LEU A 727 -36.93 8.03 44.50
CA LEU A 727 -36.16 6.82 44.21
C LEU A 727 -37.00 5.56 44.41
N ALA A 728 -37.79 5.52 45.49
CA ALA A 728 -38.65 4.40 45.84
C ALA A 728 -39.78 4.84 46.77
N ASN A 729 -40.88 4.09 46.77
CA ASN A 729 -41.91 4.16 47.81
C ASN A 729 -41.71 2.99 48.78
N TRP A 730 -41.61 3.27 50.07
CA TRP A 730 -41.39 2.27 51.12
C TRP A 730 -42.61 2.14 52.03
N ASN A 731 -43.31 1.02 51.93
CA ASN A 731 -44.38 0.67 52.88
C ASN A 731 -43.75 0.19 54.20
N LEU A 732 -43.87 0.98 55.27
CA LEU A 732 -43.26 0.70 56.56
C LEU A 732 -43.90 -0.48 57.30
N GLN A 733 -45.02 -1.02 56.81
CA GLN A 733 -45.53 -2.31 57.26
C GLN A 733 -44.51 -3.43 57.00
N SER A 734 -43.59 -3.27 56.05
CA SER A 734 -42.59 -4.28 55.71
C SER A 734 -41.68 -4.70 56.87
N VAL A 735 -41.42 -3.78 57.81
CA VAL A 735 -40.52 -4.03 58.96
C VAL A 735 -41.28 -4.46 60.23
N ASP A 736 -42.61 -4.60 60.16
CA ASP A 736 -43.42 -5.02 61.28
C ASP A 736 -43.34 -6.54 61.51
N ALA A 737 -42.95 -6.95 62.71
CA ALA A 737 -42.80 -8.36 63.06
C ALA A 737 -44.13 -9.13 63.07
N ALA A 738 -45.26 -8.45 63.32
CA ALA A 738 -46.55 -9.10 63.43
C ALA A 738 -47.14 -9.48 62.06
N THR A 739 -46.96 -8.62 61.05
CA THR A 739 -47.53 -8.82 59.72
C THR A 739 -46.51 -9.29 58.68
N ASN A 740 -45.25 -8.85 58.78
CA ASN A 740 -44.12 -9.22 57.92
C ASN A 740 -44.50 -9.49 56.43
N PRO A 741 -45.10 -8.52 55.73
CA PRO A 741 -45.65 -8.75 54.40
C PRO A 741 -44.59 -9.06 53.33
N MET A 742 -43.31 -8.72 53.60
CA MET A 742 -42.18 -9.01 52.71
C MET A 742 -41.48 -10.35 53.04
N GLY A 743 -41.92 -11.08 54.07
CA GLY A 743 -41.27 -12.34 54.47
C GLY A 743 -39.82 -12.17 54.92
N LEU A 744 -39.49 -11.03 55.53
CA LEU A 744 -38.14 -10.71 55.98
C LEU A 744 -37.69 -11.63 57.12
N PRO A 745 -36.38 -11.89 57.25
CA PRO A 745 -35.80 -12.56 58.40
C PRO A 745 -36.14 -11.87 59.74
N PRO A 746 -36.26 -12.60 60.86
CA PRO A 746 -36.65 -12.02 62.15
C PRO A 746 -35.72 -10.92 62.66
N ASP A 747 -34.43 -10.96 62.33
CA ASP A 747 -33.46 -9.95 62.71
C ASP A 747 -33.72 -8.60 62.01
N GLN A 748 -34.41 -8.58 60.86
CA GLN A 748 -34.82 -7.38 60.11
C GLN A 748 -36.15 -6.76 60.58
N LEU A 749 -36.84 -7.36 61.55
CA LEU A 749 -38.19 -6.93 61.96
C LEU A 749 -38.18 -6.19 63.30
N LEU A 750 -39.22 -5.39 63.54
CA LEU A 750 -39.48 -4.69 64.81
C LEU A 750 -40.75 -5.23 65.45
N ALA A 751 -40.68 -5.63 66.72
CA ALA A 751 -41.88 -5.86 67.51
C ALA A 751 -42.64 -4.53 67.73
N PRO A 752 -43.97 -4.56 67.98
CA PRO A 752 -44.71 -3.36 68.33
C PRO A 752 -44.08 -2.62 69.52
N GLY A 753 -43.89 -1.31 69.37
CA GLY A 753 -43.21 -0.42 70.33
C GLY A 753 -41.67 -0.42 70.25
N GLN A 754 -41.06 -1.30 69.45
CA GLN A 754 -39.61 -1.35 69.30
C GLN A 754 -39.09 -0.26 68.36
N ALA A 755 -37.90 0.27 68.67
CA ALA A 755 -37.16 1.18 67.81
C ALA A 755 -35.80 0.59 67.42
N CYS A 756 -35.37 0.81 66.18
CA CYS A 756 -34.02 0.48 65.73
C CYS A 756 -33.58 1.39 64.58
N VAL A 757 -32.28 1.55 64.38
CA VAL A 757 -31.73 2.25 63.21
C VAL A 757 -31.71 1.29 62.03
N TYR A 758 -32.17 1.78 60.89
CA TYR A 758 -32.05 1.14 59.58
C TYR A 758 -31.14 2.01 58.72
N ASN A 759 -30.25 1.38 57.97
CA ASN A 759 -29.54 2.04 56.88
C ASN A 759 -30.30 1.76 55.59
N VAL A 760 -30.77 2.82 54.94
CA VAL A 760 -31.21 2.73 53.54
C VAL A 760 -29.98 2.91 52.66
N ILE A 761 -29.80 2.00 51.72
CA ILE A 761 -28.63 1.88 50.88
C ILE A 761 -29.06 2.16 49.45
N LEU A 762 -28.42 3.13 48.79
CA LEU A 762 -28.55 3.39 47.37
C LEU A 762 -27.25 2.99 46.68
N GLN A 763 -27.37 2.21 45.61
CA GLN A 763 -26.27 1.90 44.71
C GLN A 763 -26.72 2.20 43.28
N VAL A 764 -25.84 2.85 42.50
CA VAL A 764 -26.08 3.23 41.11
C VAL A 764 -24.91 2.74 40.29
N ASN A 765 -25.19 2.16 39.12
CA ASN A 765 -24.18 1.64 38.20
C ASN A 765 -24.50 2.08 36.77
N ASP A 766 -23.46 2.24 35.97
CA ASP A 766 -23.54 2.35 34.51
C ASP A 766 -22.80 1.18 33.83
N LYS A 767 -22.80 1.15 32.49
CA LYS A 767 -22.20 0.08 31.68
C LYS A 767 -20.74 0.32 31.28
N THR A 768 -20.14 1.41 31.72
CA THR A 768 -18.75 1.76 31.42
C THR A 768 -17.79 0.83 32.12
N VAL A 769 -16.83 0.31 31.35
CA VAL A 769 -15.68 -0.41 31.90
C VAL A 769 -14.66 0.60 32.39
N VAL A 770 -14.52 0.69 33.70
CA VAL A 770 -13.56 1.58 34.37
C VAL A 770 -12.37 0.79 34.88
N ASN A 771 -11.16 1.31 34.67
CA ASN A 771 -9.90 0.70 35.17
C ASN A 771 -9.73 -0.79 34.77
N GLU A 772 -10.19 -1.15 33.57
CA GLU A 772 -10.12 -2.50 32.97
C GLU A 772 -10.90 -3.62 33.64
N ALA A 773 -11.61 -3.40 34.75
CA ALA A 773 -12.17 -4.52 35.50
C ALA A 773 -13.54 -4.28 36.11
N THR A 774 -13.90 -3.03 36.40
CA THR A 774 -15.10 -2.72 37.17
C THR A 774 -16.12 -2.01 36.30
N ASN A 775 -17.39 -2.35 36.48
CA ASN A 775 -18.46 -1.45 36.06
C ASN A 775 -18.32 -0.16 36.89
N HIS A 776 -18.64 0.96 36.28
CA HIS A 776 -18.67 2.22 37.00
C HIS A 776 -19.80 2.19 38.03
N ASP A 777 -19.50 2.52 39.29
CA ASP A 777 -20.49 2.57 40.36
C ASP A 777 -20.32 3.80 41.26
N SER A 778 -21.42 4.24 41.85
CA SER A 778 -21.44 5.39 42.76
C SER A 778 -20.80 5.14 44.14
N GLY A 779 -20.37 3.90 44.41
CA GLY A 779 -20.23 3.38 45.76
C GLY A 779 -21.57 3.19 46.46
N LEU A 780 -21.51 2.77 47.73
CA LEU A 780 -22.68 2.65 48.60
C LEU A 780 -23.01 4.01 49.23
N VAL A 781 -24.20 4.54 48.90
CA VAL A 781 -24.77 5.72 49.56
C VAL A 781 -25.65 5.27 50.72
N LEU A 782 -25.28 5.65 51.94
CA LEU A 782 -25.98 5.24 53.17
C LEU A 782 -26.80 6.38 53.76
N PHE A 783 -28.06 6.10 54.10
CA PHE A 783 -28.95 7.01 54.82
C PHE A 783 -29.48 6.32 56.09
N PRO A 784 -28.92 6.61 57.27
CA PRO A 784 -29.42 6.05 58.53
C PRO A 784 -30.73 6.73 58.95
N ILE A 785 -31.72 5.94 59.37
CA ILE A 785 -32.98 6.42 59.92
C ILE A 785 -33.45 5.55 61.08
N LYS A 786 -33.96 6.15 62.16
CA LYS A 786 -34.47 5.40 63.31
C LYS A 786 -35.95 5.13 63.07
N ILE A 787 -36.31 3.86 62.95
CA ILE A 787 -37.69 3.44 62.75
C ILE A 787 -38.28 2.97 64.07
N ILE A 788 -39.46 3.48 64.42
CA ILE A 788 -40.23 3.11 65.62
C ILE A 788 -41.50 2.39 65.15
N ASN A 789 -41.67 1.13 65.52
CA ASN A 789 -42.86 0.37 65.13
C ASN A 789 -44.06 0.74 66.01
N GLY A 790 -44.90 1.66 65.54
CA GLY A 790 -46.06 2.15 66.26
C GLY A 790 -46.61 3.46 65.66
N PRO A 791 -47.72 3.97 66.24
CA PRO A 791 -48.33 5.23 65.81
C PRO A 791 -47.46 6.44 66.19
N GLU A 792 -47.55 7.48 65.38
CA GLU A 792 -47.01 8.79 65.70
C GLU A 792 -47.62 9.34 67.00
N PRO A 793 -46.82 10.03 67.84
CA PRO A 793 -47.34 10.75 68.99
C PRO A 793 -48.28 11.88 68.53
N LEU A 794 -49.31 12.14 69.33
CA LEU A 794 -50.27 13.25 69.17
C LEU A 794 -49.63 14.62 69.29
#